data_AF-A0A5A7R7N5-F1
#
_entry.id   AF-A0A5A7R7N5-F1
#
_cell.length_a   1.000
_cell.length_b   1.000
_cell.length_c   1.000
_cell.angle_alpha   90.00
_cell.angle_beta   90.00
_cell.angle_gamma   90.00
#
_symmetry.space_group_name_H-M   'P 1'
#
loop_
_entity.id
_entity.type
_entity.pdbx_description
1 polymer ?
#
loop_
_entity_poly.entity_id
_entity_poly.type
_entity_poly.pdbx_seq_one_letter_code
_entity_poly.pdbx_strand_id
1 'polypeptide(L)'
;MSPIDLNCGLEKVMQDLDLIKRDLVEIMKQKRTQVERNYSTPAGRPRSPPQTQAAMVGHDDVLLKALDKLTGQQSSRQIIPIVGMGGIGKTTLANNIYVNPLIVQHFDFRGWATISQEYDSKEILVEILVCLKYTRESLRQMGEHELGEKLYKSLSGRRYLIVMDDMWSIEAWDRIKFFFPDYNDGSRIVITTRLSNLARELTGSCGLEVGFLDEYNSWNLLRKSVFGEHDCPPDLEEIGLQISRNCNGLPLSIVVVGGLLAKSNQTQEHWQYIAENLNSVVNSDENERCLRILRLSYNHLPVHLKPCFLYLGIFSEDDLVSASTLVKLWVSEGFLKPISDKTMEEAGTEYLKDLSERNIVLVQEFGYKGNIKRFRIHDLVRDLCIKEAEKEMFFCVATTHGPNQGQIWHTQRRIAIQRRKSSIKHITREVRNIARSATLARSLICNDNVDRLRPSPLLRGDLAEIMKQKRAQVERNYSTPAGWLRSPPQTQAAVVGHDNVLLEALDKLTGQQSNRQIIPIVGMGGIGKTTLAKNIYVNPLIVQHFDFRGWATISQEYDLIEILVEILVCLKTVGSRESLRQTGEYELGEKLYKSLSGRRYLIVMDDIWCIEAWDRIKFFFPDYSNGSRIMITTRLSNLAYEMGCTCSFKVDFLDEGNSWTLFRKSVFGEHDCPLELEELGKKISRDCKGLPLSIVVVGGHLANSTQTREHWQYIEKNLNSVPCFLYLGIFSEDDLISASTLVKLWVAEGFLKPISDKTMEAAGEEYIKDLVRRNLVLVQELRYDGNIKRCRIHDLVRDLCMKEAEKDRFFLLAATNSPNTGQNWHTQRRIGILRRESSSERSTREVHNMARSATLARSLICNVGGGIIELIS
;
A
#
# COMPACT_ATOMS: atom_id res chain seq x y z
N MET A 1 40.39 24.80 57.09
CA MET A 1 40.36 24.62 55.62
C MET A 1 39.05 25.17 55.13
N SER A 2 39.08 26.11 54.18
CA SER A 2 37.88 26.79 53.72
C SER A 2 37.02 25.83 52.87
N PRO A 3 35.68 25.99 52.82
CA PRO A 3 34.82 25.19 51.94
C PRO A 3 35.17 25.32 50.45
N ILE A 4 35.90 26.38 50.08
CA ILE A 4 36.33 26.68 48.71
C ILE A 4 37.53 25.80 48.31
N ASP A 5 38.43 25.49 49.26
CA ASP A 5 39.60 24.64 49.01
C ASP A 5 39.22 23.16 48.81
N LEU A 6 38.15 22.70 49.48
CA LEU A 6 37.66 21.33 49.34
C LEU A 6 36.98 21.10 47.98
N ASN A 7 36.25 22.10 47.47
CA ASN A 7 35.56 22.04 46.18
C ASN A 7 36.55 22.08 45.01
N CYS A 8 37.59 22.92 45.11
CA CYS A 8 38.68 22.97 44.13
C CYS A 8 39.50 21.66 44.10
N GLY A 9 39.70 21.04 45.27
CA GLY A 9 40.33 19.72 45.37
C GLY A 9 39.51 18.61 44.74
N LEU A 10 38.17 18.63 44.91
CA LEU A 10 37.24 17.67 44.31
C LEU A 10 37.16 17.83 42.78
N GLU A 11 37.09 19.05 42.26
CA GLU A 11 37.11 19.30 40.81
C GLU A 11 38.41 18.81 40.17
N LYS A 12 39.54 18.99 40.85
CA LYS A 12 40.84 18.53 40.37
C LYS A 12 40.93 17.00 40.34
N VAL A 13 40.44 16.32 41.39
CA VAL A 13 40.35 14.86 41.43
C VAL A 13 39.41 14.31 40.36
N MET A 14 38.31 15.01 40.05
CA MET A 14 37.40 14.63 38.96
C MET A 14 38.06 14.77 37.58
N GLN A 15 38.80 15.86 37.35
CA GLN A 15 39.55 16.07 36.11
C GLN A 15 40.67 15.03 35.93
N ASP A 16 41.37 14.67 37.02
CA ASP A 16 42.40 13.63 37.01
C ASP A 16 41.81 12.24 36.74
N LEU A 17 40.63 11.94 37.29
CA LEU A 17 39.87 10.70 36.99
C LEU A 17 39.43 10.64 35.51
N ASP A 18 38.99 11.76 34.94
CA ASP A 18 38.62 11.83 33.52
C ASP A 18 39.83 11.75 32.57
N LEU A 19 41.01 12.19 33.00
CA LEU A 19 42.27 11.98 32.28
C LEU A 19 42.68 10.50 32.32
N ILE A 20 42.66 9.87 33.49
CA ILE A 20 42.99 8.43 33.64
C ILE A 20 42.01 7.56 32.83
N LYS A 21 40.72 7.93 32.82
CA LYS A 21 39.70 7.24 32.01
C LYS A 21 39.99 7.34 30.51
N ARG A 22 40.43 8.50 30.02
CA ARG A 22 40.81 8.71 28.60
C ARG A 22 42.06 7.90 28.24
N ASP A 23 43.08 7.91 29.10
CA ASP A 23 44.32 7.17 28.88
C ASP A 23 44.07 5.65 28.86
N LEU A 24 43.21 5.13 29.74
CA LEU A 24 42.80 3.72 29.72
C LEU A 24 42.08 3.34 28.42
N VAL A 25 41.22 4.22 27.89
CA VAL A 25 40.52 4.00 26.62
C VAL A 25 41.52 3.98 25.44
N GLU A 26 42.53 4.84 25.42
CA GLU A 26 43.60 4.79 24.42
C GLU A 26 44.45 3.52 24.51
N ILE A 27 44.84 3.11 25.72
CA ILE A 27 45.61 1.87 25.93
C ILE A 27 44.80 0.65 25.46
N MET A 28 43.49 0.63 25.69
CA MET A 28 42.61 -0.43 25.18
C MET A 28 42.50 -0.41 23.65
N LYS A 29 42.46 0.77 23.01
CA LYS A 29 42.50 0.90 21.53
C LYS A 29 43.83 0.45 20.93
N GLN A 30 44.95 0.76 21.58
CA GLN A 30 46.28 0.32 21.15
C GLN A 30 46.48 -1.20 21.30
N LYS A 31 45.97 -1.80 22.39
CA LYS A 31 45.95 -3.27 22.55
C LYS A 31 45.07 -3.95 21.50
N ARG A 32 43.93 -3.36 21.13
CA ARG A 32 43.05 -3.85 20.06
C ARG A 32 43.78 -3.92 18.71
N THR A 33 44.57 -2.90 18.37
CA THR A 33 45.33 -2.85 17.10
C THR A 33 46.57 -3.76 17.08
N GLN A 34 47.20 -4.03 18.23
CA GLN A 34 48.29 -5.01 18.31
C GLN A 34 47.80 -6.46 18.17
N VAL A 35 46.63 -6.80 18.72
CA VAL A 35 46.07 -8.17 18.63
C VAL A 35 45.62 -8.50 17.19
N GLU A 36 45.17 -7.51 16.42
CA GLU A 36 44.77 -7.68 15.02
C GLU A 36 45.95 -7.96 14.06
N ARG A 37 47.19 -7.56 14.40
CA ARG A 37 48.38 -7.83 13.57
C ARG A 37 48.98 -9.22 13.72
N ASN A 38 48.68 -9.93 14.82
CA ASN A 38 49.40 -11.17 15.17
C ASN A 38 48.76 -12.47 14.67
N TYR A 39 47.64 -12.45 13.94
CA TYR A 39 46.99 -13.66 13.44
C TYR A 39 46.77 -13.62 11.92
N SER A 40 47.75 -14.12 11.17
CA SER A 40 47.64 -14.41 9.73
C SER A 40 48.25 -15.78 9.40
N THR A 41 47.54 -16.89 9.71
CA THR A 41 47.57 -18.20 8.99
C THR A 41 46.56 -19.20 9.61
N PRO A 42 46.15 -20.30 8.93
CA PRO A 42 44.74 -20.68 8.82
C PRO A 42 44.36 -21.92 9.64
N ALA A 43 43.30 -21.81 10.42
CA ALA A 43 42.55 -22.95 10.97
C ALA A 43 41.04 -22.64 10.92
N GLY A 44 40.24 -23.66 10.59
CA GLY A 44 38.83 -23.56 10.19
C GLY A 44 37.96 -22.65 11.07
N ARG A 45 37.37 -21.62 10.44
CA ARG A 45 36.50 -20.66 11.10
C ARG A 45 35.20 -21.33 11.61
N PRO A 46 34.84 -21.15 12.88
CA PRO A 46 33.46 -21.35 13.32
C PRO A 46 32.57 -20.38 12.54
N ARG A 47 31.49 -20.85 11.90
CA ARG A 47 30.44 -19.99 11.33
C ARG A 47 29.99 -18.96 12.39
N SER A 48 30.28 -17.69 12.12
CA SER A 48 30.05 -16.51 12.97
C SER A 48 28.62 -15.97 12.81
N PRO A 49 28.14 -15.11 13.74
CA PRO A 49 26.87 -14.40 13.62
C PRO A 49 26.84 -13.48 12.38
N PRO A 50 25.69 -12.87 12.07
CA PRO A 50 25.52 -12.02 10.90
C PRO A 50 26.56 -10.91 10.84
N GLN A 51 27.38 -10.92 9.78
CA GLN A 51 28.41 -9.91 9.57
C GLN A 51 27.81 -8.70 8.85
N THR A 52 27.19 -7.83 9.63
CA THR A 52 27.24 -6.38 9.41
C THR A 52 27.65 -5.77 10.74
N GLN A 53 28.91 -5.33 10.85
CA GLN A 53 29.35 -4.55 12.00
C GLN A 53 28.65 -3.19 11.93
N ALA A 54 27.45 -3.09 12.51
CA ALA A 54 26.98 -1.80 12.96
C ALA A 54 27.92 -1.37 14.09
N ALA A 55 28.81 -0.42 13.81
CA ALA A 55 29.70 0.13 14.82
C ALA A 55 28.83 0.68 15.97
N MET A 56 28.96 0.09 17.17
CA MET A 56 28.31 0.64 18.35
C MET A 56 28.91 2.03 18.62
N VAL A 57 28.04 3.00 18.92
CA VAL A 57 28.41 4.36 19.29
C VAL A 57 27.74 4.67 20.63
N GLY A 58 28.44 5.35 21.54
CA GLY A 58 27.86 5.98 22.73
C GLY A 58 27.40 5.09 23.89
N HIS A 59 27.63 3.77 23.85
CA HIS A 59 27.23 2.83 24.93
C HIS A 59 28.43 2.09 25.55
N ASP A 60 29.61 2.68 25.49
CA ASP A 60 30.85 2.08 26.00
C ASP A 60 30.79 1.82 27.52
N ASP A 61 30.14 2.68 28.29
CA ASP A 61 30.02 2.52 29.74
C ASP A 61 29.10 1.32 30.10
N VAL A 62 27.98 1.15 29.38
CA VAL A 62 27.07 0.01 29.55
C VAL A 62 27.75 -1.27 29.10
N LEU A 63 28.52 -1.23 28.00
CA LEU A 63 29.33 -2.34 27.55
C LEU A 63 30.36 -2.75 28.63
N LEU A 64 31.09 -1.80 29.21
CA LEU A 64 32.07 -2.09 30.26
C LEU A 64 31.39 -2.69 31.51
N LYS A 65 30.25 -2.14 31.95
CA LYS A 65 29.45 -2.71 33.05
C LYS A 65 28.97 -4.13 32.74
N ALA A 66 28.59 -4.39 31.49
CA ALA A 66 28.16 -5.73 31.06
C ALA A 66 29.34 -6.72 31.08
N LEU A 67 30.49 -6.32 30.55
CA LEU A 67 31.70 -7.14 30.54
C LEU A 67 32.13 -7.49 31.97
N ASP A 68 32.14 -6.51 32.88
CA ASP A 68 32.47 -6.72 34.30
C ASP A 68 31.53 -7.75 34.95
N LYS A 69 30.21 -7.58 34.80
CA LYS A 69 29.22 -8.55 35.31
C LYS A 69 29.39 -9.95 34.70
N LEU A 70 29.72 -10.03 33.41
CA LEU A 70 29.90 -11.30 32.71
C LEU A 70 31.16 -12.03 33.15
N THR A 71 32.26 -11.31 33.40
CA THR A 71 33.56 -11.88 33.79
C THR A 71 33.80 -11.90 35.30
N GLY A 72 32.84 -11.44 36.10
CA GLY A 72 32.94 -11.38 37.55
C GLY A 72 33.09 -12.75 38.23
N GLN A 73 33.57 -12.75 39.47
CA GLN A 73 33.95 -13.96 40.22
C GLN A 73 32.77 -14.80 40.76
N GLN A 74 31.53 -14.42 40.45
CA GLN A 74 30.34 -15.16 40.88
C GLN A 74 30.30 -16.53 40.20
N SER A 75 30.37 -17.59 41.01
CA SER A 75 30.41 -18.97 40.54
C SER A 75 29.06 -19.48 40.07
N SER A 76 27.95 -19.09 40.71
CA SER A 76 26.60 -19.50 40.27
C SER A 76 26.22 -18.91 38.92
N ARG A 77 25.29 -19.58 38.23
CA ARG A 77 24.76 -19.10 36.96
C ARG A 77 23.95 -17.82 37.16
N GLN A 78 24.29 -16.77 36.40
CA GLN A 78 23.57 -15.49 36.46
C GLN A 78 22.82 -15.18 35.17
N ILE A 79 21.67 -14.54 35.34
CA ILE A 79 20.89 -13.92 34.25
C ILE A 79 21.19 -12.42 34.26
N ILE A 80 21.53 -11.87 33.10
CA ILE A 80 21.88 -10.45 32.91
C ILE A 80 20.92 -9.87 31.87
N PRO A 81 19.83 -9.22 32.31
CA PRO A 81 18.90 -8.56 31.42
C PRO A 81 19.53 -7.27 30.88
N ILE A 82 19.34 -7.00 29.59
CA ILE A 82 19.62 -5.74 28.90
C ILE A 82 18.28 -5.16 28.47
N VAL A 83 17.92 -4.00 29.01
CA VAL A 83 16.58 -3.42 28.92
C VAL A 83 16.62 -2.09 28.19
N GLY A 84 15.58 -1.78 27.41
CA GLY A 84 15.44 -0.49 26.72
C GLY A 84 14.43 -0.56 25.57
N MET A 85 14.01 0.60 25.07
CA MET A 85 13.00 0.72 24.01
C MET A 85 13.41 0.04 22.68
N GLY A 86 12.45 -0.22 21.79
CA GLY A 86 12.74 -0.69 20.43
C GLY A 86 13.66 0.27 19.66
N GLY A 87 14.61 -0.25 18.89
CA GLY A 87 15.55 0.58 18.11
C GLY A 87 16.67 1.27 18.90
N ILE A 88 16.74 1.07 20.23
CA ILE A 88 17.75 1.70 21.11
C ILE A 88 19.14 1.05 21.03
N GLY A 89 19.28 -0.11 20.37
CA GLY A 89 20.58 -0.78 20.19
C GLY A 89 20.91 -1.91 21.17
N LYS A 90 19.93 -2.49 21.88
CA LYS A 90 20.14 -3.65 22.79
C LYS A 90 20.80 -4.84 22.11
N THR A 91 20.27 -5.27 20.96
CA THR A 91 20.82 -6.38 20.16
C THR A 91 22.24 -6.06 19.68
N THR A 92 22.50 -4.80 19.31
CA THR A 92 23.85 -4.32 18.97
C THR A 92 24.80 -4.44 20.17
N LEU A 93 24.35 -4.07 21.37
CA LEU A 93 25.11 -4.24 22.61
C LEU A 93 25.40 -5.70 22.92
N ALA A 94 24.38 -6.56 22.88
CA ALA A 94 24.54 -8.00 23.08
C ALA A 94 25.50 -8.62 22.06
N ASN A 95 25.45 -8.20 20.79
CA ASN A 95 26.37 -8.68 19.76
C ASN A 95 27.82 -8.23 20.03
N ASN A 96 28.02 -6.97 20.42
CA ASN A 96 29.35 -6.46 20.78
C ASN A 96 29.95 -7.20 21.98
N ILE A 97 29.12 -7.53 22.97
CA ILE A 97 29.50 -8.41 24.09
C ILE A 97 29.87 -9.80 23.57
N TYR A 98 28.99 -10.41 22.78
CA TYR A 98 29.14 -11.79 22.31
C TYR A 98 30.44 -12.01 21.53
N VAL A 99 30.84 -11.05 20.68
CA VAL A 99 32.07 -11.13 19.88
C VAL A 99 33.31 -10.56 20.58
N ASN A 100 33.17 -9.99 21.77
CA ASN A 100 34.28 -9.37 22.49
C ASN A 100 35.38 -10.41 22.79
N PRO A 101 36.67 -10.13 22.51
CA PRO A 101 37.76 -11.08 22.77
C PRO A 101 37.83 -11.59 24.21
N LEU A 102 37.53 -10.73 25.21
CA LEU A 102 37.51 -11.13 26.61
C LEU A 102 36.44 -12.19 26.87
N ILE A 103 35.25 -12.01 26.28
CA ILE A 103 34.13 -12.95 26.38
C ILE A 103 34.42 -14.23 25.60
N VAL A 104 35.00 -14.11 24.41
CA VAL A 104 35.41 -15.24 23.57
C VAL A 104 36.39 -16.16 24.31
N GLN A 105 37.32 -15.60 25.08
CA GLN A 105 38.31 -16.35 25.84
C GLN A 105 37.79 -16.85 27.18
N HIS A 106 36.80 -16.16 27.77
CA HIS A 106 36.30 -16.49 29.09
C HIS A 106 35.33 -17.67 29.11
N PHE A 107 34.52 -17.86 28.05
CA PHE A 107 33.48 -18.89 27.98
C PHE A 107 33.85 -20.02 27.01
N ASP A 108 33.76 -21.27 27.48
CA ASP A 108 33.99 -22.47 26.69
C ASP A 108 32.96 -22.63 25.57
N PHE A 109 31.72 -22.19 25.84
CA PHE A 109 30.64 -22.22 24.90
C PHE A 109 29.90 -20.88 24.82
N ARG A 110 29.50 -20.50 23.61
CA ARG A 110 28.68 -19.33 23.34
C ARG A 110 27.54 -19.71 22.40
N GLY A 111 26.31 -19.41 22.79
CA GLY A 111 25.09 -19.65 22.02
C GLY A 111 24.27 -18.38 21.86
N TRP A 112 23.50 -18.31 20.78
CA TRP A 112 22.59 -17.19 20.50
C TRP A 112 21.27 -17.73 19.98
N ALA A 113 20.16 -17.24 20.52
CA ALA A 113 18.81 -17.46 19.99
C ALA A 113 18.03 -16.15 19.94
N THR A 114 17.26 -15.93 18.88
CA THR A 114 16.30 -14.81 18.78
C THR A 114 14.91 -15.31 19.12
N ILE A 115 14.21 -14.62 20.03
CA ILE A 115 12.91 -15.02 20.55
C ILE A 115 11.84 -14.07 20.04
N SER A 116 11.08 -14.49 19.03
CA SER A 116 9.93 -13.72 18.54
C SER A 116 8.78 -13.68 19.56
N GLN A 117 7.89 -12.69 19.47
CA GLN A 117 6.71 -12.57 20.34
C GLN A 117 5.83 -13.84 20.29
N GLU A 118 5.65 -14.41 19.10
CA GLU A 118 5.13 -15.77 18.92
C GLU A 118 6.30 -16.77 18.87
N TYR A 119 6.67 -17.34 20.01
CA TYR A 119 7.85 -18.22 20.14
C TYR A 119 7.52 -19.71 20.00
N ASP A 120 8.54 -20.49 19.62
CA ASP A 120 8.54 -21.95 19.65
C ASP A 120 9.75 -22.43 20.46
N SER A 121 9.50 -23.05 21.62
CA SER A 121 10.53 -23.61 22.51
C SER A 121 11.48 -24.55 21.77
N LYS A 122 10.96 -25.34 20.83
CA LYS A 122 11.78 -26.24 20.01
C LYS A 122 12.76 -25.46 19.14
N GLU A 123 12.32 -24.40 18.48
CA GLU A 123 13.19 -23.61 17.59
C GLU A 123 14.27 -22.86 18.39
N ILE A 124 13.94 -22.34 19.57
CA ILE A 124 14.94 -21.71 20.47
C ILE A 124 16.07 -22.70 20.78
N LEU A 125 15.73 -23.95 21.16
CA LEU A 125 16.73 -25.00 21.42
C LEU A 125 17.55 -25.34 20.17
N VAL A 126 16.91 -25.40 19.00
CA VAL A 126 17.58 -25.63 17.72
C VAL A 126 18.59 -24.53 17.42
N GLU A 127 18.25 -23.25 17.60
CA GLU A 127 19.16 -22.14 17.34
C GLU A 127 20.42 -22.22 18.20
N ILE A 128 20.27 -22.51 19.49
CA ILE A 128 21.41 -22.68 20.41
C ILE A 128 22.25 -23.91 20.03
N LEU A 129 21.62 -25.04 19.71
CA LEU A 129 22.33 -26.26 19.31
C LEU A 129 23.07 -26.10 17.97
N VAL A 130 22.59 -25.25 17.06
CA VAL A 130 23.33 -24.93 15.83
C VAL A 130 24.64 -24.20 16.14
N CYS A 131 24.68 -23.38 17.19
CA CYS A 131 25.94 -22.77 17.67
C CYS A 131 26.95 -23.83 18.14
N LEU A 132 26.47 -24.98 18.64
CA LEU A 132 27.26 -26.18 19.01
C LEU A 132 27.71 -27.02 17.80
N LYS A 133 27.56 -26.51 16.56
CA LYS A 133 27.93 -27.19 15.31
C LYS A 133 27.08 -28.41 14.97
N TYR A 134 25.92 -28.59 15.61
CA TYR A 134 24.94 -29.54 15.12
C TYR A 134 24.28 -29.04 13.83
N THR A 135 23.91 -29.96 12.94
CA THR A 135 23.22 -29.63 11.69
C THR A 135 21.71 -29.47 11.93
N ARG A 136 21.10 -28.39 11.43
CA ARG A 136 19.65 -28.15 11.57
C ARG A 136 18.80 -29.33 11.11
N GLU A 137 19.24 -30.05 10.07
CA GLU A 137 18.53 -31.22 9.54
C GLU A 137 18.41 -32.35 10.56
N SER A 138 19.48 -32.63 11.30
CA SER A 138 19.46 -33.64 12.38
C SER A 138 18.56 -33.21 13.54
N LEU A 139 18.54 -31.91 13.85
CA LEU A 139 17.80 -31.37 14.99
C LEU A 139 16.29 -31.32 14.75
N ARG A 140 15.85 -31.06 13.53
CA ARG A 140 14.42 -30.91 13.19
C ARG A 140 13.58 -32.16 13.48
N GLN A 141 14.19 -33.34 13.39
CA GLN A 141 13.51 -34.61 13.62
C GLN A 141 13.32 -34.95 15.10
N MET A 142 14.10 -34.33 15.99
CA MET A 142 14.07 -34.62 17.44
C MET A 142 12.89 -33.94 18.14
N GLY A 143 12.42 -34.55 19.23
CA GLY A 143 11.43 -33.95 20.11
C GLY A 143 12.00 -32.77 20.92
N GLU A 144 11.14 -31.91 21.48
CA GLU A 144 11.60 -30.79 22.31
C GLU A 144 12.43 -31.25 23.52
N HIS A 145 11.95 -32.26 24.24
CA HIS A 145 12.66 -32.82 25.39
C HIS A 145 14.02 -33.43 24.99
N GLU A 146 14.09 -34.11 23.86
CA GLU A 146 15.33 -34.70 23.34
C GLU A 146 16.36 -33.63 22.97
N LEU A 147 15.91 -32.53 22.34
CA LEU A 147 16.75 -31.36 22.07
C LEU A 147 17.24 -30.72 23.37
N GLY A 148 16.36 -30.58 24.35
CA GLY A 148 16.67 -30.04 25.66
C GLY A 148 17.71 -30.87 26.42
N GLU A 149 17.54 -32.20 26.46
CA GLU A 149 18.56 -33.11 27.01
C GLU A 149 19.90 -32.99 26.30
N LYS A 150 19.87 -32.88 24.97
CA LYS A 150 21.09 -32.77 24.16
C LYS A 150 21.81 -31.46 24.45
N LEU A 151 21.06 -30.37 24.61
CA LEU A 151 21.61 -29.08 25.04
C LEU A 151 22.20 -29.20 26.44
N TYR A 152 21.44 -29.72 27.40
CA TYR A 152 21.89 -29.92 28.78
C TYR A 152 23.21 -30.71 28.85
N LYS A 153 23.29 -31.85 28.16
CA LYS A 153 24.50 -32.70 28.09
C LYS A 153 25.68 -31.95 27.44
N SER A 154 25.41 -31.11 26.44
CA SER A 154 26.45 -30.32 25.76
C SER A 154 26.98 -29.15 26.61
N LEU A 155 26.17 -28.62 27.52
CA LEU A 155 26.52 -27.55 28.45
C LEU A 155 27.12 -28.07 29.77
N SER A 156 26.91 -29.34 30.10
CA SER A 156 27.32 -29.92 31.38
C SER A 156 28.84 -29.84 31.58
N GLY A 157 29.25 -29.24 32.71
CA GLY A 157 30.66 -29.09 33.09
C GLY A 157 31.46 -28.10 32.24
N ARG A 158 30.80 -27.17 31.54
CA ARG A 158 31.44 -26.14 30.70
C ARG A 158 30.88 -24.76 31.05
N ARG A 159 31.76 -23.76 31.13
CA ARG A 159 31.32 -22.39 31.31
C ARG A 159 30.70 -21.87 30.03
N TYR A 160 29.40 -21.59 30.05
CA TYR A 160 28.68 -21.13 28.86
C TYR A 160 28.14 -19.70 28.99
N LEU A 161 28.02 -19.03 27.84
CA LEU A 161 27.26 -17.81 27.66
C LEU A 161 26.16 -18.04 26.63
N ILE A 162 24.90 -17.86 27.02
CA ILE A 162 23.75 -17.90 26.10
C ILE A 162 23.16 -16.52 25.99
N VAL A 163 23.00 -16.01 24.77
CA VAL A 163 22.24 -14.81 24.48
C VAL A 163 20.84 -15.20 24.02
N MET A 164 19.83 -14.72 24.72
CA MET A 164 18.42 -14.80 24.36
C MET A 164 17.95 -13.40 23.95
N ASP A 165 17.87 -13.17 22.65
CA ASP A 165 17.61 -11.87 22.07
C ASP A 165 16.09 -11.63 21.89
N ASP A 166 15.65 -10.43 22.25
CA ASP A 166 14.29 -9.87 22.19
C ASP A 166 13.20 -10.66 22.92
N MET A 167 13.43 -11.04 24.17
CA MET A 167 12.45 -11.83 24.93
C MET A 167 11.21 -11.01 25.37
N TRP A 168 10.02 -11.53 25.09
CA TRP A 168 8.73 -10.86 25.32
C TRP A 168 7.91 -11.39 26.51
N SER A 169 8.24 -12.58 27.05
CA SER A 169 7.47 -13.16 28.15
C SER A 169 8.32 -14.02 29.08
N ILE A 170 7.93 -14.08 30.35
CA ILE A 170 8.54 -14.98 31.34
C ILE A 170 8.22 -16.45 31.03
N GLU A 171 7.06 -16.71 30.42
CA GLU A 171 6.63 -18.05 30.00
C GLU A 171 7.61 -18.69 29.01
N ALA A 172 8.20 -17.89 28.11
CA ALA A 172 9.20 -18.38 27.16
C ALA A 172 10.44 -18.91 27.90
N TRP A 173 10.93 -18.15 28.87
CA TRP A 173 12.04 -18.55 29.74
C TRP A 173 11.69 -19.77 30.58
N ASP A 174 10.51 -19.79 31.21
CA ASP A 174 10.07 -20.87 32.10
C ASP A 174 9.99 -22.24 31.41
N ARG A 175 9.70 -22.29 30.11
CA ARG A 175 9.68 -23.55 29.35
C ARG A 175 11.05 -24.15 29.11
N ILE A 176 12.09 -23.33 28.98
CA ILE A 176 13.42 -23.78 28.56
C ILE A 176 14.47 -23.73 29.67
N LYS A 177 14.22 -22.99 30.77
CA LYS A 177 15.20 -22.76 31.85
C LYS A 177 15.81 -24.03 32.45
N PHE A 178 15.07 -25.13 32.43
CA PHE A 178 15.49 -26.43 32.98
C PHE A 178 16.58 -27.12 32.15
N PHE A 179 16.77 -26.73 30.88
CA PHE A 179 17.79 -27.30 29.99
C PHE A 179 19.16 -26.62 30.13
N PHE A 180 19.25 -25.58 30.95
CA PHE A 180 20.49 -24.86 31.24
C PHE A 180 21.01 -25.31 32.62
N PRO A 181 22.11 -26.08 32.70
CA PRO A 181 22.65 -26.52 33.99
C PRO A 181 23.34 -25.38 34.75
N ASP A 182 23.33 -25.45 36.08
CA ASP A 182 24.15 -24.58 36.93
C ASP A 182 25.10 -25.45 37.76
N TYR A 183 26.37 -25.52 37.32
CA TYR A 183 27.42 -26.27 37.99
C TYR A 183 28.35 -25.36 38.81
N ASN A 184 27.92 -24.14 39.13
CA ASN A 184 28.75 -23.14 39.78
C ASN A 184 30.07 -22.86 39.02
N ASP A 185 30.03 -22.96 37.70
CA ASP A 185 31.16 -22.82 36.78
C ASP A 185 31.34 -21.39 36.24
N GLY A 186 30.50 -20.44 36.67
CA GLY A 186 30.48 -19.06 36.21
C GLY A 186 29.68 -18.85 34.93
N SER A 187 28.77 -19.77 34.57
CA SER A 187 27.92 -19.62 33.38
C SER A 187 27.01 -18.39 33.44
N ARG A 188 26.66 -17.84 32.27
CA ARG A 188 25.88 -16.60 32.12
C ARG A 188 24.79 -16.73 31.06
N ILE A 189 23.66 -16.08 31.29
CA ILE A 189 22.59 -15.93 30.31
C ILE A 189 22.30 -14.44 30.14
N VAL A 190 22.51 -13.91 28.95
CA VAL A 190 22.17 -12.52 28.61
C VAL A 190 20.80 -12.52 27.95
N ILE A 191 19.91 -11.67 28.43
CA ILE A 191 18.55 -11.55 27.88
C ILE A 191 18.37 -10.12 27.42
N THR A 192 18.08 -9.87 26.14
CA THR A 192 17.66 -8.53 25.72
C THR A 192 16.13 -8.46 25.73
N THR A 193 15.56 -7.37 26.22
CA THR A 193 14.10 -7.19 26.26
C THR A 193 13.70 -5.72 26.24
N ARG A 194 12.50 -5.44 25.76
CA ARG A 194 11.86 -4.11 25.86
C ARG A 194 11.10 -3.92 27.17
N LEU A 195 10.93 -4.99 27.95
CA LEU A 195 10.01 -5.07 29.08
C LEU A 195 10.78 -5.01 30.41
N SER A 196 10.78 -3.84 31.06
CA SER A 196 11.47 -3.66 32.36
C SER A 196 10.88 -4.53 33.48
N ASN A 197 9.58 -4.82 33.42
CA ASN A 197 8.93 -5.77 34.32
C ASN A 197 9.47 -7.19 34.16
N LEU A 198 9.74 -7.63 32.93
CA LEU A 198 10.31 -8.96 32.67
C LEU A 198 11.71 -9.10 33.30
N ALA A 199 12.56 -8.09 33.20
CA ALA A 199 13.88 -8.10 33.83
C ALA A 199 13.79 -8.24 35.36
N ARG A 200 12.83 -7.55 35.98
CA ARG A 200 12.56 -7.62 37.42
C ARG A 200 12.01 -8.98 37.85
N GLU A 201 11.15 -9.59 37.05
CA GLU A 201 10.66 -10.95 37.29
C GLU A 201 11.79 -11.99 37.20
N LEU A 202 12.71 -11.83 36.25
CA LEU A 202 13.84 -12.76 36.04
C LEU A 202 14.92 -12.67 37.13
N THR A 203 15.22 -11.46 37.61
CA THR A 203 16.42 -11.21 38.43
C THR A 203 16.17 -10.46 39.73
N GLY A 204 14.97 -9.96 39.98
CA GLY A 204 14.68 -9.04 41.07
C GLY A 204 15.27 -7.63 40.87
N SER A 205 15.93 -7.36 39.74
CA SER A 205 16.60 -6.10 39.42
C SER A 205 16.14 -5.54 38.07
N CYS A 206 16.38 -4.26 37.82
CA CYS A 206 16.04 -3.62 36.53
C CYS A 206 16.98 -4.03 35.37
N GLY A 207 18.02 -4.82 35.60
CA GLY A 207 19.00 -5.19 34.57
C GLY A 207 19.97 -4.05 34.20
N LEU A 208 20.57 -4.16 33.02
CA LEU A 208 21.40 -3.14 32.39
C LEU A 208 20.56 -2.33 31.42
N GLU A 209 20.32 -1.06 31.74
CA GLU A 209 19.51 -0.18 30.91
C GLU A 209 20.35 0.46 29.80
N VAL A 210 19.83 0.40 28.57
CA VAL A 210 20.38 1.09 27.40
C VAL A 210 19.56 2.36 27.19
N GLY A 211 20.19 3.50 27.43
CA GLY A 211 19.58 4.81 27.25
C GLY A 211 19.71 5.36 25.82
N PHE A 212 19.18 6.56 25.61
CA PHE A 212 19.39 7.33 24.38
C PHE A 212 20.84 7.78 24.24
N LEU A 213 21.28 7.99 23.00
CA LEU A 213 22.57 8.59 22.71
C LEU A 213 22.56 10.06 23.12
N ASP A 214 23.66 10.52 23.69
CA ASP A 214 23.90 11.96 23.84
C ASP A 214 24.03 12.64 22.46
N GLU A 215 24.01 13.96 22.47
CA GLU A 215 24.05 14.77 21.24
C GLU A 215 25.30 14.51 20.40
N TYR A 216 26.45 14.35 21.05
CA TYR A 216 27.73 14.10 20.38
C TYR A 216 27.73 12.75 19.66
N ASN A 217 27.32 11.69 20.35
CA ASN A 217 27.22 10.34 19.81
C ASN A 217 26.12 10.24 18.76
N SER A 218 25.02 10.98 18.91
CA SER A 218 23.95 11.08 17.93
C SER A 218 24.44 11.70 16.62
N TRP A 219 25.16 12.82 16.70
CA TRP A 219 25.76 13.47 15.55
C TRP A 219 26.79 12.57 14.88
N ASN A 220 27.68 11.96 15.66
CA ASN A 220 28.69 11.04 15.12
C ASN A 220 28.07 9.86 14.37
N LEU A 221 26.97 9.29 14.90
CA LEU A 221 26.25 8.21 14.25
C LEU A 221 25.58 8.69 12.95
N LEU A 222 24.95 9.87 12.96
CA LEU A 222 24.35 10.46 11.76
C LEU A 222 25.41 10.71 10.68
N ARG A 223 26.50 11.40 11.04
CA ARG A 223 27.62 11.72 10.15
C ARG A 223 28.17 10.46 9.50
N LYS A 224 28.44 9.40 10.28
CA LYS A 224 28.90 8.12 9.74
C LYS A 224 27.87 7.45 8.83
N SER A 225 26.59 7.57 9.16
CA SER A 225 25.50 6.99 8.34
C SER A 225 25.35 7.69 6.99
N VAL A 226 25.67 8.99 6.92
CA VAL A 226 25.54 9.79 5.70
C VAL A 226 26.81 9.75 4.84
N PHE A 227 27.96 9.98 5.46
CA PHE A 227 29.23 10.20 4.76
C PHE A 227 30.20 9.00 4.86
N GLY A 228 29.86 7.97 5.64
CA GLY A 228 30.78 6.87 5.92
C GLY A 228 32.02 7.37 6.65
N GLU A 229 33.19 7.08 6.08
CA GLU A 229 34.50 7.55 6.59
C GLU A 229 34.88 8.93 6.05
N HIS A 230 34.08 9.55 5.17
CA HIS A 230 34.34 10.88 4.64
C HIS A 230 33.94 11.99 5.63
N ASP A 231 34.56 13.16 5.48
CA ASP A 231 34.21 14.34 6.26
C ASP A 231 32.88 14.96 5.80
N CYS A 232 32.15 15.54 6.75
CA CYS A 232 30.94 16.31 6.45
C CYS A 232 31.34 17.66 5.83
N PRO A 233 30.70 18.10 4.74
CA PRO A 233 30.85 19.47 4.25
C PRO A 233 30.50 20.49 5.34
N PRO A 234 31.28 21.55 5.55
CA PRO A 234 31.04 22.53 6.62
C PRO A 234 29.64 23.17 6.56
N ASP A 235 29.15 23.45 5.35
CA ASP A 235 27.84 24.08 5.13
C ASP A 235 26.65 23.21 5.57
N LEU A 236 26.86 21.90 5.75
CA LEU A 236 25.84 20.95 6.18
C LEU A 236 25.98 20.55 7.65
N GLU A 237 27.07 20.94 8.33
CA GLU A 237 27.37 20.48 9.68
C GLU A 237 26.36 21.00 10.71
N GLU A 238 26.01 22.29 10.65
CA GLU A 238 25.04 22.89 11.57
C GLU A 238 23.64 22.29 11.39
N ILE A 239 23.19 22.12 10.14
CA ILE A 239 21.90 21.52 9.83
C ILE A 239 21.90 20.03 10.21
N GLY A 240 23.01 19.34 9.98
CA GLY A 240 23.21 17.95 10.40
C GLY A 240 23.10 17.78 11.91
N LEU A 241 23.71 18.68 12.68
CA LEU A 241 23.59 18.71 14.13
C LEU A 241 22.12 18.91 14.53
N GLN A 242 21.41 19.85 13.90
CA GLN A 242 19.98 20.07 14.13
C GLN A 242 19.14 18.81 13.82
N ILE A 243 19.39 18.14 12.69
CA ILE A 243 18.71 16.88 12.33
C ILE A 243 18.96 15.80 13.38
N SER A 244 20.20 15.67 13.86
CA SER A 244 20.56 14.68 14.87
C SER A 244 19.85 14.94 16.20
N ARG A 245 19.74 16.21 16.61
CA ARG A 245 18.95 16.64 17.77
C ARG A 245 17.47 16.29 17.60
N ASN A 246 16.92 16.52 16.41
CA ASN A 246 15.51 16.21 16.12
C ASN A 246 15.22 14.69 16.16
N CYS A 247 16.25 13.84 16.03
CA CYS A 247 16.12 12.39 16.21
C CYS A 247 16.12 11.93 17.69
N ASN A 248 16.34 12.84 18.64
CA ASN A 248 16.27 12.61 20.10
C ASN A 248 17.13 11.43 20.60
N GLY A 249 18.28 11.20 19.97
CA GLY A 249 19.23 10.18 20.43
C GLY A 249 18.81 8.73 20.22
N LEU A 250 17.73 8.44 19.48
CA LEU A 250 17.34 7.06 19.15
C LEU A 250 18.16 6.54 17.95
N PRO A 251 19.02 5.53 18.11
CA PRO A 251 19.92 5.06 17.05
C PRO A 251 19.20 4.67 15.76
N LEU A 252 18.08 3.94 15.84
CA LEU A 252 17.31 3.54 14.65
C LEU A 252 16.82 4.75 13.84
N SER A 253 16.27 5.77 14.51
CA SER A 253 15.82 7.01 13.86
C SER A 253 16.99 7.69 13.15
N ILE A 254 18.13 7.79 13.82
CA ILE A 254 19.34 8.44 13.30
C ILE A 254 19.85 7.72 12.05
N VAL A 255 19.98 6.39 12.07
CA VAL A 255 20.52 5.65 10.91
C VAL A 255 19.55 5.66 9.72
N VAL A 256 18.24 5.63 9.97
CA VAL A 256 17.23 5.67 8.89
C VAL A 256 17.13 7.06 8.26
N VAL A 257 17.25 8.14 9.05
CA VAL A 257 17.39 9.51 8.52
C VAL A 257 18.73 9.68 7.81
N GLY A 258 19.81 9.13 8.34
CA GLY A 258 21.12 9.14 7.70
C GLY A 258 21.11 8.44 6.34
N GLY A 259 20.44 7.29 6.24
CA GLY A 259 20.25 6.58 4.96
C GLY A 259 19.39 7.35 3.96
N LEU A 260 18.38 8.09 4.43
CA LEU A 260 17.61 9.03 3.60
C LEU A 260 18.52 10.13 3.03
N LEU A 261 19.29 10.79 3.90
CA LEU A 261 20.18 11.88 3.52
C LEU A 261 21.29 11.39 2.57
N ALA A 262 21.87 10.22 2.82
CA ALA A 262 22.91 9.60 1.98
C ALA A 262 22.43 9.36 0.54
N LYS A 263 21.13 9.11 0.35
CA LYS A 263 20.50 8.87 -0.96
C LYS A 263 19.81 10.08 -1.56
N SER A 264 19.90 11.23 -0.89
CA SER A 264 19.31 12.49 -1.34
C SER A 264 20.38 13.41 -1.94
N ASN A 265 19.94 14.50 -2.58
CA ASN A 265 20.86 15.56 -2.97
C ASN A 265 21.41 16.21 -1.71
N GLN A 266 22.74 16.26 -1.57
CA GLN A 266 23.44 16.85 -0.42
C GLN A 266 23.45 18.39 -0.50
N THR A 267 22.30 19.00 -0.78
CA THR A 267 22.13 20.47 -0.79
C THR A 267 21.63 20.95 0.56
N GLN A 268 22.06 22.16 0.92
CA GLN A 268 21.66 22.82 2.17
C GLN A 268 20.12 22.94 2.28
N GLU A 269 19.46 23.34 1.19
CA GLU A 269 18.00 23.48 1.10
C GLU A 269 17.27 22.17 1.42
N HIS A 270 17.77 21.03 0.92
CA HIS A 270 17.13 19.75 1.16
C HIS A 270 17.31 19.29 2.61
N TRP A 271 18.50 19.47 3.17
CA TRP A 271 18.75 19.16 4.59
C TRP A 271 17.89 20.04 5.50
N GLN A 272 17.73 21.32 5.18
CA GLN A 272 16.88 22.24 5.92
C GLN A 272 15.42 21.78 5.88
N TYR A 273 14.92 21.41 4.70
CA TYR A 273 13.58 20.85 4.55
C TYR A 273 13.37 19.58 5.40
N ILE A 274 14.35 18.67 5.43
CA ILE A 274 14.29 17.48 6.29
C ILE A 274 14.29 17.87 7.78
N ALA A 275 15.13 18.83 8.18
CA ALA A 275 15.18 19.32 9.56
C ALA A 275 13.84 19.91 10.02
N GLU A 276 13.19 20.72 9.18
CA GLU A 276 11.87 21.31 9.46
C GLU A 276 10.77 20.26 9.59
N ASN A 277 10.75 19.27 8.67
CA ASN A 277 9.80 18.16 8.73
C ASN A 277 9.96 17.35 10.01
N LEU A 278 11.18 17.11 10.47
CA LEU A 278 11.46 16.42 11.74
C LEU A 278 11.06 17.26 12.96
N ASN A 279 11.19 18.59 12.90
CA ASN A 279 10.81 19.49 13.99
C ASN A 279 9.28 19.45 14.26
N SER A 280 8.47 19.25 13.21
CA SER A 280 7.01 19.04 13.34
C SER A 280 6.61 17.78 14.14
N VAL A 281 7.58 16.93 14.48
CA VAL A 281 7.39 15.64 15.17
C VAL A 281 7.75 15.71 16.66
N VAL A 282 8.38 16.78 17.12
CA VAL A 282 9.05 16.85 18.44
C VAL A 282 8.09 16.71 19.63
N ASN A 283 6.81 17.08 19.49
CA ASN A 283 5.80 17.08 20.55
C ASN A 283 4.95 15.79 20.66
N SER A 284 5.37 14.67 20.07
CA SER A 284 4.63 13.39 20.10
C SER A 284 5.23 12.37 21.08
N ASP A 285 4.44 11.37 21.49
CA ASP A 285 4.90 10.21 22.29
C ASP A 285 6.12 9.55 21.65
N GLU A 286 7.03 8.95 22.45
CA GLU A 286 8.32 8.43 21.96
C GLU A 286 8.17 7.35 20.87
N ASN A 287 7.18 6.45 21.00
CA ASN A 287 6.93 5.40 20.00
C ASN A 287 6.31 5.98 18.73
N GLU A 288 5.36 6.91 18.89
CA GLU A 288 4.72 7.60 17.77
C GLU A 288 5.72 8.47 17.01
N ARG A 289 6.63 9.13 17.73
CA ARG A 289 7.72 9.93 17.18
C ARG A 289 8.66 9.08 16.34
N CYS A 290 9.09 7.92 16.85
CA CYS A 290 9.93 7.00 16.07
C CYS A 290 9.23 6.58 14.77
N LEU A 291 7.97 6.15 14.83
CA LEU A 291 7.20 5.79 13.64
C LEU A 291 7.04 6.93 12.65
N ARG A 292 6.81 8.16 13.13
CA ARG A 292 6.72 9.36 12.28
C ARG A 292 8.05 9.69 11.60
N ILE A 293 9.18 9.51 12.28
CA ILE A 293 10.52 9.66 11.70
C ILE A 293 10.76 8.59 10.63
N LEU A 294 10.47 7.32 10.91
CA LEU A 294 10.59 6.24 9.92
C LEU A 294 9.70 6.50 8.69
N ARG A 295 8.49 7.02 8.92
CA ARG A 295 7.54 7.40 7.86
C ARG A 295 8.06 8.51 6.96
N LEU A 296 8.91 9.41 7.48
CA LEU A 296 9.59 10.41 6.65
C LEU A 296 10.47 9.74 5.59
N SER A 297 11.26 8.74 5.98
CA SER A 297 12.09 7.98 5.03
C SER A 297 11.24 7.20 4.01
N TYR A 298 10.10 6.63 4.43
CA TYR A 298 9.15 6.02 3.49
C TYR A 298 8.57 7.03 2.48
N ASN A 299 8.16 8.22 2.94
CA ASN A 299 7.58 9.24 2.08
C ASN A 299 8.54 9.68 0.97
N HIS A 300 9.83 9.76 1.30
CA HIS A 300 10.92 10.14 0.40
C HIS A 300 11.52 8.98 -0.41
N LEU A 301 11.03 7.75 -0.25
CA LEU A 301 11.43 6.66 -1.14
C LEU A 301 11.03 6.97 -2.58
N PRO A 302 11.91 6.67 -3.56
CA PRO A 302 11.52 6.62 -4.97
C PRO A 302 10.24 5.80 -5.14
N VAL A 303 9.31 6.30 -5.95
CA VAL A 303 7.98 5.68 -6.11
C VAL A 303 8.05 4.20 -6.48
N HIS A 304 9.06 3.80 -7.26
CA HIS A 304 9.26 2.40 -7.65
C HIS A 304 9.70 1.48 -6.49
N LEU A 305 10.29 2.03 -5.42
CA LEU A 305 10.66 1.28 -4.22
C LEU A 305 9.52 1.17 -3.21
N LYS A 306 8.50 2.02 -3.27
CA LYS A 306 7.39 2.01 -2.27
C LYS A 306 6.64 0.67 -2.23
N PRO A 307 6.22 0.05 -3.36
CA PRO A 307 5.59 -1.26 -3.32
C PRO A 307 6.53 -2.34 -2.75
N CYS A 308 7.81 -2.27 -3.11
CA CYS A 308 8.85 -3.19 -2.62
C CYS A 308 9.04 -3.07 -1.11
N PHE A 309 9.06 -1.86 -0.58
CA PHE A 309 9.12 -1.54 0.85
C PHE A 309 7.89 -2.08 1.58
N LEU A 310 6.68 -1.71 1.14
CA LEU A 310 5.44 -2.16 1.79
C LEU A 310 5.43 -3.69 1.89
N TYR A 311 5.78 -4.36 0.79
CA TYR A 311 5.79 -5.81 0.69
C TYR A 311 6.75 -6.52 1.65
N LEU A 312 7.69 -5.82 2.28
CA LEU A 312 8.51 -6.37 3.37
C LEU A 312 7.67 -6.74 4.60
N GLY A 313 6.51 -6.10 4.80
CA GLY A 313 5.62 -6.38 5.92
C GLY A 313 4.97 -7.78 5.92
N ILE A 314 5.08 -8.54 4.82
CA ILE A 314 4.53 -9.90 4.74
C ILE A 314 5.35 -10.93 5.53
N PHE A 315 6.63 -10.64 5.78
CA PHE A 315 7.52 -11.55 6.52
C PHE A 315 7.21 -11.46 8.00
N SER A 316 7.60 -12.49 8.77
CA SER A 316 7.45 -12.46 10.22
C SER A 316 8.46 -11.52 10.85
N GLU A 317 8.20 -11.15 12.10
CA GLU A 317 9.20 -10.51 12.96
C GLU A 317 10.48 -11.37 13.01
N ASP A 318 11.65 -10.72 12.96
CA ASP A 318 12.99 -11.33 12.96
C ASP A 318 13.31 -12.37 11.87
N ASP A 319 12.44 -12.55 10.85
CA ASP A 319 12.66 -13.53 9.79
C ASP A 319 13.97 -13.24 9.03
N LEU A 320 14.82 -14.27 8.92
CA LEU A 320 16.05 -14.20 8.11
C LEU A 320 15.71 -14.43 6.62
N VAL A 321 15.23 -13.38 5.95
CA VAL A 321 14.70 -13.43 4.58
C VAL A 321 15.81 -13.70 3.55
N SER A 322 15.50 -14.54 2.55
CA SER A 322 16.36 -14.77 1.38
C SER A 322 16.13 -13.69 0.33
N ALA A 323 17.20 -12.99 -0.06
CA ALA A 323 17.15 -11.95 -1.09
C ALA A 323 16.59 -12.47 -2.42
N SER A 324 17.08 -13.63 -2.89
CA SER A 324 16.59 -14.25 -4.13
C SER A 324 15.10 -14.57 -4.09
N THR A 325 14.60 -14.96 -2.92
CA THR A 325 13.17 -15.26 -2.75
C THR A 325 12.34 -13.99 -2.83
N LEU A 326 12.74 -12.94 -2.11
CA LEU A 326 12.07 -11.65 -2.15
C LEU A 326 12.03 -11.07 -3.57
N VAL A 327 13.16 -11.07 -4.27
CA VAL A 327 13.25 -10.57 -5.64
C VAL A 327 12.29 -11.32 -6.57
N LYS A 328 12.24 -12.66 -6.48
CA LYS A 328 11.27 -13.46 -7.27
C LYS A 328 9.82 -13.09 -6.96
N LEU A 329 9.50 -12.81 -5.70
CA LEU A 329 8.17 -12.35 -5.32
C LEU A 329 7.87 -10.97 -5.94
N TRP A 330 8.80 -10.02 -5.88
CA TRP A 330 8.64 -8.71 -6.52
C TRP A 330 8.48 -8.81 -8.04
N VAL A 331 9.23 -9.70 -8.70
CA VAL A 331 9.05 -10.01 -10.13
C VAL A 331 7.64 -10.53 -10.39
N SER A 332 7.18 -11.50 -9.59
CA SER A 332 5.85 -12.10 -9.78
C SER A 332 4.68 -11.13 -9.53
N GLU A 333 4.91 -10.14 -8.68
CA GLU A 333 3.94 -9.08 -8.38
C GLU A 333 4.01 -7.90 -9.35
N GLY A 334 5.01 -7.86 -10.23
CA GLY A 334 5.20 -6.80 -11.22
C GLY A 334 5.68 -5.46 -10.63
N PHE A 335 6.37 -5.48 -9.49
CA PHE A 335 6.83 -4.23 -8.85
C PHE A 335 8.06 -3.60 -9.49
N LEU A 336 8.82 -4.39 -10.25
CA LEU A 336 10.09 -3.96 -10.82
C LEU A 336 9.87 -3.33 -12.19
N LYS A 337 10.64 -2.29 -12.50
CA LYS A 337 10.66 -1.69 -13.84
C LYS A 337 11.77 -2.32 -14.68
N PRO A 338 11.52 -2.57 -15.98
CA PRO A 338 12.59 -2.99 -16.89
C PRO A 338 13.62 -1.85 -17.01
N ILE A 339 14.89 -2.16 -16.75
CA ILE A 339 16.03 -1.27 -16.99
C ILE A 339 16.72 -1.81 -18.24
N SER A 340 16.93 -0.97 -19.26
CA SER A 340 17.62 -1.40 -20.48
C SER A 340 18.97 -2.02 -20.11
N ASP A 341 19.21 -3.23 -20.62
CA ASP A 341 20.43 -4.03 -20.42
C ASP A 341 20.50 -4.91 -19.15
N LYS A 342 19.42 -4.99 -18.34
CA LYS A 342 19.38 -5.85 -17.13
C LYS A 342 18.17 -6.76 -17.08
N THR A 343 18.35 -7.95 -16.50
CA THR A 343 17.25 -8.86 -16.14
C THR A 343 16.40 -8.28 -15.01
N MET A 344 15.16 -8.75 -14.87
CA MET A 344 14.26 -8.31 -13.80
C MET A 344 14.82 -8.67 -12.41
N GLU A 345 15.50 -9.80 -12.30
CA GLU A 345 16.16 -10.22 -11.07
C GLU A 345 17.37 -9.33 -10.72
N GLU A 346 18.11 -8.85 -11.70
CA GLU A 346 19.18 -7.87 -11.50
C GLU A 346 18.61 -6.53 -11.04
N ALA A 347 17.54 -6.03 -11.69
CA ALA A 347 16.83 -4.83 -11.25
C ALA A 347 16.29 -4.96 -9.82
N GLY A 348 15.72 -6.12 -9.46
CA GLY A 348 15.24 -6.38 -8.11
C GLY A 348 16.37 -6.45 -7.07
N THR A 349 17.54 -6.96 -7.46
CA THR A 349 18.74 -6.96 -6.60
C THR A 349 19.23 -5.54 -6.35
N GLU A 350 19.15 -4.66 -7.35
CA GLU A 350 19.47 -3.23 -7.20
C GLU A 350 18.47 -2.51 -6.29
N TYR A 351 17.18 -2.82 -6.40
CA TYR A 351 16.16 -2.25 -5.51
C TYR A 351 16.40 -2.66 -4.05
N LEU A 352 16.73 -3.93 -3.82
CA LEU A 352 17.08 -4.41 -2.47
C LEU A 352 18.36 -3.75 -1.95
N LYS A 353 19.35 -3.53 -2.83
CA LYS A 353 20.58 -2.81 -2.49
C LYS A 353 20.28 -1.36 -2.10
N ASP A 354 19.41 -0.66 -2.83
CA ASP A 354 19.00 0.72 -2.50
C ASP A 354 18.32 0.77 -1.12
N LEU A 355 17.38 -0.14 -0.85
CA LEU A 355 16.76 -0.25 0.49
C LEU A 355 17.78 -0.54 1.59
N SER A 356 18.82 -1.34 1.31
CA SER A 356 19.90 -1.60 2.24
C SER A 356 20.76 -0.36 2.50
N GLU A 357 21.09 0.40 1.46
CA GLU A 357 21.89 1.62 1.57
C GLU A 357 21.11 2.76 2.25
N ARG A 358 19.77 2.68 2.28
CA ARG A 358 18.90 3.55 3.09
C ARG A 358 18.72 3.08 4.53
N ASN A 359 19.44 2.05 4.97
CA ASN A 359 19.32 1.44 6.30
C ASN A 359 17.92 0.92 6.65
N ILE A 360 17.11 0.57 5.64
CA ILE A 360 15.76 -0.01 5.84
C ILE A 360 15.85 -1.52 6.11
N VAL A 361 16.78 -2.21 5.45
CA VAL A 361 17.04 -3.64 5.64
C VAL A 361 18.41 -3.87 6.24
N LEU A 362 18.51 -4.84 7.14
CA LEU A 362 19.74 -5.22 7.82
C LEU A 362 20.33 -6.44 7.13
N VAL A 363 21.40 -6.26 6.35
CA VAL A 363 22.06 -7.38 5.65
C VAL A 363 22.71 -8.32 6.66
N GLN A 364 22.67 -9.62 6.39
CA GLN A 364 23.16 -10.66 7.31
C GLN A 364 24.20 -11.55 6.66
N GLU A 365 24.00 -11.86 5.38
CA GLU A 365 24.92 -12.65 4.57
C GLU A 365 25.06 -12.02 3.19
N PHE A 366 26.31 -11.90 2.72
CA PHE A 366 26.62 -11.65 1.32
C PHE A 366 26.92 -12.96 0.58
N GLY A 367 26.59 -13.00 -0.71
CA GLY A 367 26.99 -14.05 -1.63
C GLY A 367 28.45 -13.89 -2.03
N TYR A 368 28.97 -14.90 -2.74
CA TYR A 368 30.35 -14.92 -3.25
C TYR A 368 30.66 -13.79 -4.25
N LYS A 369 29.62 -13.22 -4.89
CA LYS A 369 29.73 -12.07 -5.80
C LYS A 369 29.53 -10.71 -5.10
N GLY A 370 29.48 -10.69 -3.76
CA GLY A 370 29.21 -9.47 -2.98
C GLY A 370 27.76 -8.99 -3.00
N ASN A 371 26.83 -9.76 -3.60
CA ASN A 371 25.40 -9.45 -3.59
C ASN A 371 24.74 -9.86 -2.26
N ILE A 372 23.67 -9.18 -1.89
CA ILE A 372 22.90 -9.52 -0.68
C ILE A 372 22.30 -10.92 -0.84
N LYS A 373 22.58 -11.83 0.11
CA LYS A 373 22.07 -13.20 0.09
C LYS A 373 20.94 -13.39 1.11
N ARG A 374 21.14 -12.91 2.33
CA ARG A 374 20.13 -12.92 3.40
C ARG A 374 20.15 -11.61 4.17
N PHE A 375 18.98 -11.16 4.60
CA PHE A 375 18.80 -9.93 5.37
C PHE A 375 17.66 -10.10 6.38
N ARG A 376 17.53 -9.17 7.32
CA ARG A 376 16.43 -9.02 8.27
C ARG A 376 15.81 -7.64 8.12
N ILE A 377 14.58 -7.49 8.59
CA ILE A 377 13.89 -6.19 8.68
C ILE A 377 13.74 -5.89 10.17
N HIS A 378 14.06 -4.67 10.58
CA HIS A 378 13.85 -4.26 11.98
C HIS A 378 12.34 -4.15 12.26
N ASP A 379 11.88 -4.59 13.44
CA ASP A 379 10.44 -4.73 13.72
C ASP A 379 9.67 -3.41 13.61
N LEU A 380 10.20 -2.31 14.15
CA LEU A 380 9.60 -0.96 13.96
C LEU A 380 9.47 -0.53 12.49
N VAL A 381 10.40 -0.95 11.61
CA VAL A 381 10.30 -0.70 10.16
C VAL A 381 9.26 -1.61 9.54
N ARG A 382 9.20 -2.86 9.95
CA ARG A 382 8.16 -3.82 9.54
C ARG A 382 6.76 -3.34 9.95
N ASP A 383 6.61 -2.82 11.16
CA ASP A 383 5.35 -2.26 11.68
C ASP A 383 4.90 -1.07 10.84
N LEU A 384 5.83 -0.20 10.44
CA LEU A 384 5.55 0.87 9.50
C LEU A 384 5.09 0.32 8.14
N CYS A 385 5.75 -0.72 7.61
CA CYS A 385 5.35 -1.36 6.35
C CYS A 385 3.90 -1.87 6.43
N ILE A 386 3.53 -2.53 7.53
CA ILE A 386 2.18 -3.06 7.74
C ILE A 386 1.17 -1.91 7.86
N LYS A 387 1.46 -0.90 8.68
CA LYS A 387 0.56 0.26 8.86
C LYS A 387 0.29 1.03 7.56
N GLU A 388 1.32 1.31 6.77
CA GLU A 388 1.14 1.98 5.48
C GLU A 388 0.46 1.06 4.46
N ALA A 389 0.75 -0.25 4.48
CA ALA A 389 0.09 -1.20 3.60
C ALA A 389 -1.41 -1.34 3.90
N GLU A 390 -1.80 -1.34 5.18
CA GLU A 390 -3.21 -1.35 5.59
C GLU A 390 -3.92 -0.08 5.16
N LYS A 391 -3.28 1.08 5.34
CA LYS A 391 -3.80 2.38 4.91
C LYS A 391 -4.02 2.44 3.39
N GLU A 392 -3.12 1.86 2.62
CA GLU A 392 -3.20 1.80 1.16
C GLU A 392 -4.01 0.59 0.64
N MET A 393 -4.55 -0.26 1.53
CA MET A 393 -5.22 -1.53 1.18
C MET A 393 -4.34 -2.41 0.27
N PHE A 394 -3.03 -2.40 0.52
CA PHE A 394 -1.99 -3.00 -0.32
C PHE A 394 -1.84 -4.51 -0.09
N PHE A 395 -1.85 -4.96 1.17
CA PHE A 395 -2.05 -6.36 1.60
C PHE A 395 -2.68 -6.44 2.99
N CYS A 396 -3.14 -7.63 3.36
CA CYS A 396 -3.58 -7.96 4.73
C CYS A 396 -2.75 -9.14 5.27
N VAL A 397 -2.27 -9.02 6.52
CA VAL A 397 -1.60 -10.11 7.24
C VAL A 397 -2.61 -10.78 8.16
N ALA A 398 -2.90 -12.05 7.92
CA ALA A 398 -3.76 -12.87 8.77
C ALA A 398 -2.90 -13.66 9.76
N THR A 399 -3.07 -13.39 11.06
CA THR A 399 -2.58 -14.27 12.14
C THR A 399 -3.65 -15.30 12.47
N THR A 400 -3.25 -16.54 12.72
CA THR A 400 -4.17 -17.70 12.87
C THR A 400 -5.09 -17.64 14.09
N HIS A 401 -4.91 -16.71 15.05
CA HIS A 401 -5.73 -16.63 16.27
C HIS A 401 -6.16 -15.21 16.73
N GLY A 402 -6.21 -14.22 15.84
CA GLY A 402 -6.69 -12.87 16.19
C GLY A 402 -8.23 -12.78 16.33
N PRO A 403 -8.78 -11.94 17.24
CA PRO A 403 -10.22 -11.91 17.55
C PRO A 403 -11.15 -11.36 16.43
N ASN A 404 -10.63 -10.91 15.28
CA ASN A 404 -11.40 -10.22 14.22
C ASN A 404 -11.34 -10.92 12.84
N GLN A 405 -11.52 -12.24 12.80
CA GLN A 405 -11.25 -13.06 11.60
C GLN A 405 -12.40 -13.21 10.56
N GLY A 406 -13.55 -12.53 10.65
CA GLY A 406 -14.67 -12.82 9.72
C GLY A 406 -14.73 -11.98 8.42
N GLN A 407 -14.38 -10.69 8.48
CA GLN A 407 -14.91 -9.69 7.53
C GLN A 407 -13.87 -9.07 6.57
N ILE A 408 -12.57 -9.19 6.83
CA ILE A 408 -11.53 -8.43 6.09
C ILE A 408 -11.00 -9.19 4.86
N TRP A 409 -11.19 -10.51 4.78
CA TRP A 409 -10.57 -11.35 3.74
C TRP A 409 -11.21 -11.23 2.36
N HIS A 410 -12.47 -10.79 2.30
CA HIS A 410 -13.26 -10.78 1.06
C HIS A 410 -12.89 -9.63 0.13
N THR A 411 -12.22 -8.58 0.62
CA THR A 411 -11.95 -7.33 -0.13
C THR A 411 -10.47 -7.13 -0.50
N GLN A 412 -9.57 -7.98 -0.01
CA GLN A 412 -8.12 -7.78 -0.11
C GLN A 412 -7.51 -8.49 -1.31
N ARG A 413 -6.67 -7.79 -2.09
CA ARG A 413 -6.01 -8.32 -3.29
C ARG A 413 -4.75 -9.13 -3.00
N ARG A 414 -4.12 -8.95 -1.83
CA ARG A 414 -2.93 -9.68 -1.40
C ARG A 414 -3.09 -10.09 0.05
N ILE A 415 -2.92 -11.37 0.33
CA ILE A 415 -3.10 -11.92 1.68
C ILE A 415 -1.86 -12.69 2.07
N ALA A 416 -1.24 -12.29 3.17
CA ALA A 416 -0.16 -13.04 3.80
C ALA A 416 -0.74 -13.78 5.02
N ILE A 417 -0.59 -15.09 5.07
CA ILE A 417 -0.95 -15.91 6.22
C ILE A 417 0.32 -16.18 7.02
N GLN A 418 0.34 -15.68 8.25
CA GLN A 418 1.41 -15.92 9.19
C GLN A 418 1.01 -17.10 10.09
N ARG A 419 1.79 -18.18 10.02
CA ARG A 419 1.49 -19.43 10.73
C ARG A 419 2.18 -19.46 12.10
N ARG A 420 1.45 -19.82 13.16
CA ARG A 420 2.07 -20.19 14.43
C ARG A 420 2.86 -21.50 14.26
N LYS A 421 4.16 -21.47 14.61
CA LYS A 421 5.11 -22.58 14.47
C LYS A 421 4.67 -23.88 15.18
N SER A 422 3.76 -23.80 16.16
CA SER A 422 3.38 -24.90 17.06
C SER A 422 2.33 -25.91 16.53
N SER A 423 1.72 -25.73 15.35
CA SER A 423 0.64 -26.62 14.89
C SER A 423 0.82 -27.11 13.46
N ILE A 424 1.63 -28.16 13.28
CA ILE A 424 1.92 -28.76 11.97
C ILE A 424 0.68 -29.47 11.36
N LYS A 425 -0.30 -29.93 12.17
CA LYS A 425 -1.35 -30.85 11.71
C LYS A 425 -2.77 -30.27 11.56
N HIS A 426 -3.18 -29.24 12.30
CA HIS A 426 -4.59 -28.80 12.35
C HIS A 426 -4.95 -27.58 11.47
N ILE A 427 -3.97 -26.81 11.00
CA ILE A 427 -4.16 -25.50 10.32
C ILE A 427 -4.45 -25.62 8.81
N THR A 428 -4.25 -26.77 8.19
CA THR A 428 -4.54 -26.97 6.75
C THR A 428 -6.00 -26.69 6.40
N ARG A 429 -6.93 -26.88 7.36
CA ARG A 429 -8.35 -26.56 7.17
C ARG A 429 -8.61 -25.05 7.19
N GLU A 430 -7.99 -24.31 8.09
CA GLU A 430 -8.15 -22.85 8.20
C GLU A 430 -7.52 -22.12 7.02
N VAL A 431 -6.29 -22.47 6.63
CA VAL A 431 -5.66 -21.90 5.41
C VAL A 431 -6.51 -22.19 4.18
N ARG A 432 -7.09 -23.40 4.08
CA ARG A 432 -8.02 -23.76 3.01
C ARG A 432 -9.33 -22.97 3.10
N ASN A 433 -9.82 -22.67 4.29
CA ASN A 433 -11.02 -21.85 4.49
C ASN A 433 -10.76 -20.37 4.13
N ILE A 434 -9.63 -19.80 4.56
CA ILE A 434 -9.18 -18.44 4.18
C ILE A 434 -8.99 -18.35 2.66
N ALA A 435 -8.31 -19.34 2.06
CA ALA A 435 -8.15 -19.42 0.60
C ALA A 435 -9.50 -19.57 -0.13
N ARG A 436 -10.49 -20.21 0.50
CA ARG A 436 -11.86 -20.34 -0.04
C ARG A 436 -12.62 -19.01 0.07
N SER A 437 -12.54 -18.32 1.21
CA SER A 437 -13.23 -17.05 1.48
C SER A 437 -12.60 -15.83 0.81
N ALA A 438 -11.30 -15.83 0.55
CA ALA A 438 -10.57 -14.77 -0.14
C ALA A 438 -10.84 -14.76 -1.66
N THR A 439 -12.05 -14.36 -2.05
CA THR A 439 -12.53 -14.40 -3.43
C THR A 439 -11.87 -13.36 -4.35
N LEU A 440 -11.35 -12.26 -3.80
CA LEU A 440 -10.70 -11.17 -4.54
C LEU A 440 -9.15 -11.16 -4.45
N ALA A 441 -8.56 -12.14 -3.76
CA ALA A 441 -7.10 -12.21 -3.60
C ALA A 441 -6.41 -12.67 -4.90
N ARG A 442 -5.53 -11.82 -5.43
CA ARG A 442 -4.62 -12.11 -6.55
C ARG A 442 -3.41 -12.93 -6.10
N SER A 443 -2.90 -12.66 -4.89
CA SER A 443 -1.81 -13.43 -4.30
C SER A 443 -2.12 -13.85 -2.86
N LEU A 444 -1.81 -15.11 -2.57
CA LEU A 444 -1.93 -15.72 -1.24
C LEU A 444 -0.57 -16.31 -0.87
N ILE A 445 0.04 -15.77 0.18
CA ILE A 445 1.37 -16.17 0.64
C ILE A 445 1.19 -16.84 1.99
N CYS A 446 1.66 -18.08 2.12
CA CYS A 446 1.68 -18.78 3.40
C CYS A 446 3.14 -18.92 3.84
N ASN A 447 3.52 -18.26 4.93
CA ASN A 447 4.90 -18.28 5.41
C ASN A 447 5.14 -19.55 6.25
N ASP A 448 5.48 -20.67 5.59
CA ASP A 448 5.98 -21.89 6.23
C ASP A 448 7.51 -21.88 6.14
N ASN A 449 8.20 -21.71 7.28
CA ASN A 449 9.65 -21.87 7.50
C ASN A 449 10.59 -21.66 6.28
N VAL A 450 11.38 -20.60 6.38
CA VAL A 450 12.33 -19.97 5.44
C VAL A 450 13.19 -20.88 4.51
N ASP A 451 13.34 -22.17 4.78
CA ASP A 451 14.10 -23.08 3.89
C ASP A 451 13.25 -23.75 2.81
N ARG A 452 11.92 -23.65 2.87
CA ARG A 452 11.01 -24.24 1.87
C ARG A 452 9.82 -23.33 1.57
N LEU A 453 10.09 -22.15 1.01
CA LEU A 453 9.17 -21.57 0.04
C LEU A 453 9.23 -22.39 -1.26
N ARG A 454 8.72 -23.62 -1.18
CA ARG A 454 8.32 -24.43 -2.34
C ARG A 454 6.81 -24.59 -2.28
N PRO A 455 6.10 -24.58 -3.42
CA PRO A 455 4.74 -25.08 -3.46
C PRO A 455 4.77 -26.52 -2.91
N SER A 456 4.18 -26.75 -1.75
CA SER A 456 4.06 -28.08 -1.14
C SER A 456 3.48 -29.06 -2.17
N PRO A 457 4.11 -30.25 -2.38
CA PRO A 457 3.60 -31.25 -3.33
C PRO A 457 2.19 -31.74 -2.97
N LEU A 458 1.84 -31.74 -1.68
CA LEU A 458 0.52 -32.14 -1.17
C LEU A 458 -0.57 -31.08 -1.38
N LEU A 459 -0.21 -29.90 -1.88
CA LEU A 459 -1.15 -28.84 -2.23
C LEU A 459 -1.10 -28.47 -3.72
N ARG A 460 -0.18 -29.03 -4.52
CA ARG A 460 -0.14 -28.75 -5.98
C ARG A 460 -1.34 -29.32 -6.72
N GLY A 461 -1.88 -30.46 -6.31
CA GLY A 461 -3.12 -30.99 -6.87
C GLY A 461 -4.27 -30.09 -6.46
N ASP A 462 -4.63 -30.12 -5.17
CA ASP A 462 -5.82 -29.44 -4.67
C ASP A 462 -5.80 -27.91 -4.79
N LEU A 463 -4.70 -27.19 -4.51
CA LEU A 463 -4.69 -25.73 -4.67
C LEU A 463 -4.50 -25.28 -6.11
N ALA A 464 -3.76 -25.99 -6.97
CA ALA A 464 -3.71 -25.62 -8.38
C ALA A 464 -5.02 -25.98 -9.07
N GLU A 465 -5.71 -27.04 -8.65
CA GLU A 465 -7.03 -27.42 -9.13
C GLU A 465 -8.11 -26.51 -8.57
N ILE A 466 -8.05 -26.10 -7.29
CA ILE A 466 -8.92 -25.04 -6.73
C ILE A 466 -8.59 -23.67 -7.35
N MET A 467 -7.33 -23.33 -7.65
CA MET A 467 -6.94 -22.06 -8.30
C MET A 467 -7.17 -22.07 -9.81
N LYS A 468 -7.22 -23.24 -10.46
CA LYS A 468 -7.57 -23.42 -11.88
C LYS A 468 -9.08 -23.50 -12.07
N GLN A 469 -9.78 -24.17 -11.15
CA GLN A 469 -11.24 -24.08 -11.02
C GLN A 469 -11.63 -22.65 -10.62
N LYS A 470 -10.92 -21.99 -9.71
CA LYS A 470 -11.13 -20.57 -9.39
C LYS A 470 -10.69 -19.65 -10.52
N ARG A 471 -9.63 -19.86 -11.29
CA ARG A 471 -9.35 -19.05 -12.51
C ARG A 471 -10.47 -19.20 -13.52
N ALA A 472 -10.97 -20.42 -13.73
CA ALA A 472 -12.13 -20.68 -14.59
C ALA A 472 -13.48 -20.23 -13.98
N GLN A 473 -13.52 -19.89 -12.69
CA GLN A 473 -14.68 -19.37 -11.97
C GLN A 473 -14.56 -17.85 -11.73
N VAL A 474 -13.36 -17.29 -11.73
CA VAL A 474 -13.00 -15.86 -11.68
C VAL A 474 -13.12 -15.28 -13.09
N GLU A 475 -12.74 -16.02 -14.14
CA GLU A 475 -13.13 -15.74 -15.53
C GLU A 475 -14.65 -15.81 -15.77
N ARG A 476 -15.41 -16.45 -14.86
CA ARG A 476 -16.89 -16.44 -14.85
C ARG A 476 -17.51 -15.45 -13.84
N ASN A 477 -16.74 -15.00 -12.84
CA ASN A 477 -17.19 -14.12 -11.75
C ASN A 477 -16.59 -12.70 -11.83
N TYR A 478 -15.86 -12.35 -12.90
CA TYR A 478 -15.62 -10.94 -13.27
C TYR A 478 -16.90 -10.32 -13.82
N SER A 479 -17.92 -10.34 -12.97
CA SER A 479 -19.24 -9.78 -13.17
C SER A 479 -19.83 -9.41 -11.80
N THR A 480 -19.16 -8.54 -11.02
CA THR A 480 -19.68 -7.55 -10.02
C THR A 480 -18.64 -7.21 -8.94
N PRO A 481 -18.34 -5.92 -8.64
CA PRO A 481 -17.73 -5.52 -7.37
C PRO A 481 -18.82 -5.26 -6.31
N ALA A 482 -18.98 -6.18 -5.35
CA ALA A 482 -19.77 -5.96 -4.15
C ALA A 482 -19.01 -5.04 -3.18
N GLY A 483 -19.49 -3.80 -2.99
CA GLY A 483 -18.81 -2.85 -2.10
C GLY A 483 -19.41 -1.45 -2.01
N TRP A 484 -20.73 -1.28 -2.08
CA TRP A 484 -21.41 -0.06 -1.63
C TRP A 484 -22.79 -0.41 -1.07
N LEU A 485 -22.87 -0.76 0.22
CA LEU A 485 -24.16 -0.78 0.92
C LEU A 485 -24.67 0.66 1.03
N ARG A 486 -25.71 1.02 0.29
CA ARG A 486 -26.44 2.28 0.49
C ARG A 486 -27.83 1.99 1.04
N SER A 487 -28.16 2.63 2.16
CA SER A 487 -29.54 2.78 2.62
C SER A 487 -30.33 3.62 1.62
N PRO A 488 -31.68 3.47 1.53
CA PRO A 488 -32.48 4.32 0.66
C PRO A 488 -32.28 5.81 1.01
N PRO A 489 -32.39 6.73 0.04
CA PRO A 489 -32.13 8.15 0.27
C PRO A 489 -33.05 8.70 1.37
N GLN A 490 -32.48 9.36 2.39
CA GLN A 490 -33.25 9.91 3.52
C GLN A 490 -33.32 11.43 3.56
N THR A 491 -32.50 12.12 2.75
CA THR A 491 -32.38 13.58 2.74
C THR A 491 -32.44 14.12 1.32
N GLN A 492 -33.03 15.32 1.16
CA GLN A 492 -32.94 16.07 -0.09
C GLN A 492 -31.50 16.54 -0.33
N ALA A 493 -31.04 16.39 -1.56
CA ALA A 493 -29.74 16.90 -1.99
C ALA A 493 -29.94 18.23 -2.73
N ALA A 494 -29.07 19.21 -2.54
CA ALA A 494 -29.15 20.47 -3.28
C ALA A 494 -29.07 20.19 -4.80
N VAL A 495 -30.13 20.48 -5.53
CA VAL A 495 -30.18 20.46 -7.00
C VAL A 495 -30.07 21.90 -7.47
N VAL A 496 -29.17 22.13 -8.41
CA VAL A 496 -28.93 23.45 -8.99
C VAL A 496 -29.19 23.32 -10.50
N GLY A 497 -30.05 24.17 -11.06
CA GLY A 497 -30.26 24.30 -12.50
C GLY A 497 -31.13 23.23 -13.19
N HIS A 498 -31.81 22.37 -12.43
CA HIS A 498 -32.68 21.32 -12.99
C HIS A 498 -34.12 21.34 -12.47
N ASP A 499 -34.58 22.49 -11.95
CA ASP A 499 -35.89 22.62 -11.31
C ASP A 499 -37.05 22.36 -12.29
N ASN A 500 -36.90 22.77 -13.55
CA ASN A 500 -37.92 22.51 -14.58
C ASN A 500 -38.08 21.00 -14.85
N VAL A 501 -36.96 20.28 -14.99
CA VAL A 501 -36.97 18.81 -15.21
C VAL A 501 -37.53 18.09 -13.99
N LEU A 502 -37.22 18.59 -12.79
CA LEU A 502 -37.79 18.08 -11.54
C LEU A 502 -39.32 18.24 -11.52
N LEU A 503 -39.83 19.44 -11.82
CA LEU A 503 -41.27 19.73 -11.84
C LEU A 503 -42.02 18.90 -12.89
N GLU A 504 -41.49 18.79 -14.10
CA GLU A 504 -42.08 17.94 -15.15
C GLU A 504 -42.09 16.46 -14.78
N ALA A 505 -41.02 15.96 -14.15
CA ALA A 505 -40.96 14.58 -13.67
C ALA A 505 -41.97 14.31 -12.56
N LEU A 506 -42.17 15.26 -11.63
CA LEU A 506 -43.17 15.16 -10.56
C LEU A 506 -44.60 15.13 -11.10
N ASP A 507 -44.93 16.01 -12.05
CA ASP A 507 -46.24 16.03 -12.71
C ASP A 507 -46.52 14.69 -13.41
N LYS A 508 -45.53 14.18 -14.15
CA LYS A 508 -45.66 12.91 -14.86
C LYS A 508 -45.78 11.69 -13.95
N LEU A 509 -45.06 11.70 -12.82
CA LEU A 509 -45.15 10.64 -11.82
C LEU A 509 -46.51 10.63 -11.11
N THR A 510 -47.12 11.81 -10.89
CA THR A 510 -48.38 11.97 -10.14
C THR A 510 -49.64 12.08 -11.02
N GLY A 511 -49.49 12.10 -12.34
CA GLY A 511 -50.58 12.22 -13.31
C GLY A 511 -51.58 11.05 -13.31
N GLN A 512 -52.77 11.29 -13.89
CA GLN A 512 -53.96 10.42 -13.84
C GLN A 512 -53.89 9.11 -14.64
N GLN A 513 -52.72 8.72 -15.16
CA GLN A 513 -52.58 7.48 -15.93
C GLN A 513 -52.72 6.24 -15.02
N SER A 514 -53.67 5.38 -15.34
CA SER A 514 -53.97 4.16 -14.59
C SER A 514 -52.93 3.06 -14.80
N ASN A 515 -52.47 2.82 -16.02
CA ASN A 515 -51.50 1.76 -16.31
C ASN A 515 -50.11 2.05 -15.73
N ARG A 516 -49.33 0.99 -15.47
CA ARG A 516 -47.97 1.14 -15.00
C ARG A 516 -47.07 1.77 -16.06
N GLN A 517 -46.43 2.88 -15.72
CA GLN A 517 -45.51 3.56 -16.62
C GLN A 517 -44.05 3.44 -16.16
N ILE A 518 -43.16 3.43 -17.15
CA ILE A 518 -41.71 3.52 -16.96
C ILE A 518 -41.29 4.94 -17.31
N ILE A 519 -40.54 5.58 -16.41
CA ILE A 519 -40.11 6.97 -16.54
C ILE A 519 -38.57 7.01 -16.52
N PRO A 520 -37.93 7.07 -17.70
CA PRO A 520 -36.49 7.13 -17.81
C PRO A 520 -35.94 8.56 -17.69
N ILE A 521 -34.96 8.73 -16.82
CA ILE A 521 -34.09 9.91 -16.71
C ILE A 521 -32.76 9.57 -17.39
N VAL A 522 -32.47 10.26 -18.48
CA VAL A 522 -31.35 9.97 -19.38
C VAL A 522 -30.35 11.12 -19.37
N GLY A 523 -29.05 10.81 -19.45
CA GLY A 523 -28.00 11.82 -19.40
C GLY A 523 -26.63 11.22 -19.12
N MET A 524 -25.58 11.98 -19.40
CA MET A 524 -24.19 11.52 -19.28
C MET A 524 -23.76 11.17 -17.84
N GLY A 525 -22.66 10.43 -17.66
CA GLY A 525 -22.08 10.20 -16.33
C GLY A 525 -21.79 11.52 -15.61
N GLY A 526 -22.01 11.59 -14.29
CA GLY A 526 -21.72 12.81 -13.52
C GLY A 526 -22.66 14.01 -13.74
N ILE A 527 -23.66 13.90 -14.62
CA ILE A 527 -24.58 15.00 -14.96
C ILE A 527 -25.67 15.29 -13.90
N GLY A 528 -25.79 14.46 -12.86
CA GLY A 528 -26.78 14.69 -11.78
C GLY A 528 -28.08 13.86 -11.85
N LYS A 529 -28.23 12.89 -12.75
CA LYS A 529 -29.43 12.00 -12.83
C LYS A 529 -29.81 11.35 -11.51
N THR A 530 -28.86 10.69 -10.85
CA THR A 530 -29.07 10.03 -9.56
C THR A 530 -29.47 11.05 -8.49
N THR A 531 -28.89 12.25 -8.51
CA THR A 531 -29.24 13.35 -7.60
C THR A 531 -30.66 13.84 -7.83
N LEU A 532 -31.09 13.97 -9.10
CA LEU A 532 -32.46 14.31 -9.47
C LEU A 532 -33.45 13.22 -9.02
N ALA A 533 -33.16 11.95 -9.32
CA ALA A 533 -33.98 10.81 -8.91
C ALA A 533 -34.10 10.69 -7.39
N LYS A 534 -33.03 10.97 -6.62
CA LYS A 534 -33.09 11.02 -5.16
C LYS A 534 -34.03 12.10 -4.66
N ASN A 535 -33.97 13.31 -5.23
CA ASN A 535 -34.84 14.41 -4.83
C ASN A 535 -36.31 14.17 -5.17
N ILE A 536 -36.58 13.54 -6.32
CA ILE A 536 -37.92 13.06 -6.66
C ILE A 536 -38.39 12.02 -5.64
N TYR A 537 -37.55 11.02 -5.35
CA TYR A 537 -37.90 9.91 -4.47
C TYR A 537 -38.32 10.36 -3.07
N VAL A 538 -37.62 11.36 -2.50
CA VAL A 538 -37.92 11.90 -1.16
C VAL A 538 -38.93 13.05 -1.18
N ASN A 539 -39.41 13.48 -2.34
CA ASN A 539 -40.33 14.61 -2.45
C ASN A 539 -41.65 14.32 -1.70
N PRO A 540 -42.17 15.25 -0.87
CA PRO A 540 -43.41 15.04 -0.11
C PRO A 540 -44.62 14.62 -0.96
N LEU A 541 -44.75 15.16 -2.19
CA LEU A 541 -45.84 14.79 -3.10
C LEU A 541 -45.73 13.32 -3.52
N ILE A 542 -44.53 12.84 -3.83
CA ILE A 542 -44.26 11.44 -4.18
C ILE A 542 -44.45 10.53 -2.96
N VAL A 543 -44.00 10.96 -1.78
CA VAL A 543 -44.17 10.24 -0.51
C VAL A 543 -45.65 9.99 -0.20
N GLN A 544 -46.51 10.97 -0.45
CA GLN A 544 -47.95 10.87 -0.19
C GLN A 544 -48.71 10.14 -1.31
N HIS A 545 -48.22 10.18 -2.55
CA HIS A 545 -48.91 9.63 -3.71
C HIS A 545 -48.77 8.12 -3.87
N PHE A 546 -47.66 7.52 -3.41
CA PHE A 546 -47.39 6.08 -3.56
C PHE A 546 -47.42 5.34 -2.21
N ASP A 547 -48.20 4.27 -2.14
CA ASP A 547 -48.28 3.37 -0.97
C ASP A 547 -46.93 2.69 -0.69
N PHE A 548 -46.16 2.42 -1.76
CA PHE A 548 -44.85 1.82 -1.66
C PHE A 548 -43.79 2.55 -2.49
N ARG A 549 -42.57 2.64 -1.94
CA ARG A 549 -41.41 3.19 -2.63
C ARG A 549 -40.20 2.29 -2.39
N GLY A 550 -39.55 1.86 -3.47
CA GLY A 550 -38.35 1.05 -3.45
C GLY A 550 -37.21 1.70 -4.24
N TRP A 551 -35.97 1.47 -3.82
CA TRP A 551 -34.77 1.93 -4.51
C TRP A 551 -33.78 0.79 -4.65
N ALA A 552 -33.24 0.59 -5.85
CA ALA A 552 -32.12 -0.30 -6.10
C ALA A 552 -31.12 0.35 -7.06
N THR A 553 -29.83 0.17 -6.79
CA THR A 553 -28.77 0.63 -7.68
C THR A 553 -28.22 -0.55 -8.47
N ILE A 554 -28.20 -0.44 -9.80
CA ILE A 554 -27.83 -1.51 -10.73
C ILE A 554 -26.44 -1.19 -11.29
N SER A 555 -25.48 -2.06 -11.08
CA SER A 555 -24.14 -1.95 -11.69
C SER A 555 -24.11 -2.61 -13.08
N GLN A 556 -23.07 -2.31 -13.86
CA GLN A 556 -22.90 -2.85 -15.22
C GLN A 556 -22.86 -4.37 -15.25
N GLU A 557 -22.20 -4.93 -14.25
CA GLU A 557 -22.32 -6.32 -13.86
C GLU A 557 -23.36 -6.31 -12.73
N TYR A 558 -24.44 -7.08 -12.78
CA TYR A 558 -25.50 -7.02 -11.76
C TYR A 558 -25.87 -8.39 -11.21
N ASP A 559 -26.20 -8.45 -9.91
CA ASP A 559 -26.76 -9.62 -9.24
C ASP A 559 -28.24 -9.38 -8.95
N LEU A 560 -29.10 -10.25 -9.51
CA LEU A 560 -30.55 -10.15 -9.36
C LEU A 560 -31.00 -10.34 -7.91
N ILE A 561 -30.31 -11.19 -7.13
CA ILE A 561 -30.62 -11.38 -5.70
C ILE A 561 -30.42 -10.08 -4.95
N GLU A 562 -29.28 -9.40 -5.13
CA GLU A 562 -29.00 -8.14 -4.45
C GLU A 562 -29.99 -7.04 -4.84
N ILE A 563 -30.38 -6.93 -6.12
CA ILE A 563 -31.40 -5.96 -6.55
C ILE A 563 -32.74 -6.23 -5.85
N LEU A 564 -33.20 -7.49 -5.83
CA LEU A 564 -34.47 -7.86 -5.18
C LEU A 564 -34.41 -7.62 -3.66
N VAL A 565 -33.29 -7.94 -3.02
CA VAL A 565 -33.06 -7.68 -1.60
C VAL A 565 -33.09 -6.17 -1.31
N GLU A 566 -32.46 -5.32 -2.13
CA GLU A 566 -32.49 -3.87 -1.94
C GLU A 566 -33.91 -3.30 -1.99
N ILE A 567 -34.74 -3.75 -2.94
CA ILE A 567 -36.14 -3.35 -3.03
C ILE A 567 -36.95 -3.88 -1.83
N LEU A 568 -36.75 -5.15 -1.45
CA LEU A 568 -37.45 -5.78 -0.32
C LEU A 568 -37.08 -5.17 1.04
N VAL A 569 -35.83 -4.73 1.23
CA VAL A 569 -35.42 -4.03 2.45
C VAL A 569 -36.15 -2.69 2.59
N CYS A 570 -36.47 -2.02 1.48
CA CYS A 570 -37.29 -0.80 1.49
C CYS A 570 -38.72 -1.05 1.97
N LEU A 571 -39.24 -2.29 1.84
CA LEU A 571 -40.61 -2.66 2.23
C LEU A 571 -40.82 -2.78 3.75
N LYS A 572 -39.76 -2.80 4.57
CA LYS A 572 -39.77 -2.95 6.05
C LYS A 572 -40.64 -4.11 6.61
N THR A 573 -41.14 -4.99 5.75
CA THR A 573 -42.17 -6.00 6.08
C THR A 573 -41.63 -7.43 5.99
N VAL A 574 -40.39 -7.62 5.53
CA VAL A 574 -39.85 -8.96 5.21
C VAL A 574 -38.42 -9.11 5.78
N GLY A 575 -38.30 -9.77 6.94
CA GLY A 575 -37.05 -10.36 7.46
C GLY A 575 -35.83 -9.44 7.68
N SER A 576 -34.75 -10.00 8.21
CA SER A 576 -33.43 -9.32 8.23
C SER A 576 -32.77 -9.45 6.85
N ARG A 577 -31.95 -8.45 6.47
CA ARG A 577 -31.22 -8.44 5.18
C ARG A 577 -30.37 -9.70 4.96
N GLU A 578 -29.84 -10.27 6.04
CA GLU A 578 -29.03 -11.50 6.02
C GLU A 578 -29.87 -12.75 5.73
N SER A 579 -31.12 -12.80 6.22
CA SER A 579 -32.06 -13.89 5.93
C SER A 579 -32.50 -13.89 4.46
N LEU A 580 -32.72 -12.70 3.88
CA LEU A 580 -33.13 -12.58 2.47
C LEU A 580 -32.03 -13.01 1.50
N ARG A 581 -30.75 -12.74 1.81
CA ARG A 581 -29.59 -13.13 0.97
C ARG A 581 -29.39 -14.63 0.83
N GLN A 582 -29.94 -15.42 1.76
CA GLN A 582 -29.89 -16.87 1.73
C GLN A 582 -31.06 -17.48 0.94
N THR A 583 -32.00 -16.63 0.49
CA THR A 583 -33.20 -17.03 -0.25
C THR A 583 -32.91 -16.99 -1.76
N GLY A 584 -33.42 -17.94 -2.54
CA GLY A 584 -33.22 -18.00 -3.99
C GLY A 584 -33.96 -16.88 -4.77
N GLU A 585 -33.48 -16.59 -5.99
CA GLU A 585 -34.00 -15.52 -6.88
C GLU A 585 -35.52 -15.56 -7.05
N TYR A 586 -36.09 -16.72 -7.38
CA TYR A 586 -37.51 -16.87 -7.67
C TYR A 586 -38.38 -16.59 -6.44
N GLU A 587 -37.97 -17.10 -5.27
CA GLU A 587 -38.71 -16.91 -4.02
C GLU A 587 -38.65 -15.46 -3.53
N LEU A 588 -37.51 -14.78 -3.72
CA LEU A 588 -37.41 -13.33 -3.48
C LEU A 588 -38.31 -12.54 -4.43
N GLY A 589 -38.34 -12.93 -5.71
CA GLY A 589 -39.22 -12.35 -6.72
C GLY A 589 -40.70 -12.51 -6.37
N GLU A 590 -41.12 -13.69 -5.91
CA GLU A 590 -42.48 -13.94 -5.42
C GLU A 590 -42.83 -13.10 -4.18
N LYS A 591 -41.90 -13.00 -3.22
CA LYS A 591 -42.06 -12.14 -2.03
C LYS A 591 -42.26 -10.68 -2.44
N LEU A 592 -41.49 -10.20 -3.41
CA LEU A 592 -41.63 -8.85 -3.94
C LEU A 592 -42.99 -8.68 -4.64
N TYR A 593 -43.35 -9.58 -5.54
CA TYR A 593 -44.62 -9.53 -6.28
C TYR A 593 -45.83 -9.50 -5.34
N LYS A 594 -45.84 -10.36 -4.30
CA LYS A 594 -46.90 -10.38 -3.28
C LYS A 594 -46.95 -9.08 -2.48
N SER A 595 -45.79 -8.51 -2.15
CA SER A 595 -45.70 -7.24 -1.41
C SER A 595 -46.20 -6.04 -2.21
N LEU A 596 -46.06 -6.07 -3.54
CA LEU A 596 -46.54 -5.03 -4.45
C LEU A 596 -48.00 -5.21 -4.89
N SER A 597 -48.57 -6.40 -4.71
CA SER A 597 -49.89 -6.73 -5.25
C SER A 597 -50.99 -5.87 -4.63
N GLY A 598 -51.79 -5.23 -5.50
CA GLY A 598 -52.89 -4.35 -5.10
C GLY A 598 -52.49 -2.96 -4.57
N ARG A 599 -51.19 -2.62 -4.50
CA ARG A 599 -50.69 -1.34 -3.97
C ARG A 599 -50.13 -0.45 -5.07
N ARG A 600 -50.27 0.87 -4.93
CA ARG A 600 -49.65 1.84 -5.84
C ARG A 600 -48.19 2.02 -5.45
N TYR A 601 -47.25 1.64 -6.32
CA TYR A 601 -45.82 1.68 -6.00
C TYR A 601 -44.99 2.55 -6.94
N LEU A 602 -43.87 3.06 -6.42
CA LEU A 602 -42.77 3.64 -7.19
C LEU A 602 -41.49 2.84 -6.94
N ILE A 603 -40.94 2.19 -7.96
CA ILE A 603 -39.61 1.57 -7.89
C ILE A 603 -38.61 2.44 -8.64
N VAL A 604 -37.52 2.81 -7.98
CA VAL A 604 -36.40 3.49 -8.62
C VAL A 604 -35.27 2.50 -8.88
N MET A 605 -34.89 2.39 -10.14
CA MET A 605 -33.77 1.60 -10.61
C MET A 605 -32.68 2.54 -11.11
N ASP A 606 -31.66 2.71 -10.29
CA ASP A 606 -30.60 3.69 -10.52
C ASP A 606 -29.42 3.08 -11.29
N ASP A 607 -28.99 3.76 -12.35
CA ASP A 607 -27.86 3.45 -13.24
C ASP A 607 -28.05 2.13 -14.03
N ILE A 608 -29.20 1.89 -14.67
CA ILE A 608 -29.37 0.69 -15.52
C ILE A 608 -28.47 0.77 -16.77
N TRP A 609 -27.64 -0.27 -16.95
CA TRP A 609 -26.65 -0.38 -18.03
C TRP A 609 -27.07 -1.24 -19.21
N CYS A 610 -28.06 -2.11 -19.06
CA CYS A 610 -28.46 -3.02 -20.14
C CYS A 610 -29.93 -3.45 -20.04
N ILE A 611 -30.50 -3.88 -21.17
CA ILE A 611 -31.90 -4.31 -21.25
C ILE A 611 -32.12 -5.68 -20.60
N GLU A 612 -31.09 -6.53 -20.54
CA GLU A 612 -31.17 -7.85 -19.94
C GLU A 612 -31.48 -7.76 -18.43
N ALA A 613 -30.91 -6.76 -17.74
CA ALA A 613 -31.19 -6.52 -16.32
C ALA A 613 -32.69 -6.23 -16.10
N TRP A 614 -33.26 -5.40 -16.97
CA TRP A 614 -34.67 -5.07 -16.97
C TRP A 614 -35.55 -6.27 -17.33
N ASP A 615 -35.18 -7.02 -18.37
CA ASP A 615 -35.94 -8.18 -18.83
C ASP A 615 -36.04 -9.28 -17.77
N ARG A 616 -34.99 -9.47 -16.96
CA ARG A 616 -35.02 -10.46 -15.88
C ARG A 616 -35.90 -10.04 -14.70
N ILE A 617 -35.99 -8.75 -14.39
CA ILE A 617 -36.68 -8.26 -13.19
C ILE A 617 -38.11 -7.78 -13.44
N LYS A 618 -38.45 -7.36 -14.67
CA LYS A 618 -39.76 -6.76 -15.00
C LYS A 618 -40.96 -7.65 -14.66
N PHE A 619 -40.76 -8.97 -14.66
CA PHE A 619 -41.81 -9.95 -14.35
C PHE A 619 -42.23 -9.96 -12.87
N PHE A 620 -41.41 -9.44 -11.95
CA PHE A 620 -41.74 -9.36 -10.53
C PHE A 620 -42.52 -8.11 -10.16
N PHE A 621 -42.78 -7.22 -11.12
CA PHE A 621 -43.58 -6.03 -10.95
C PHE A 621 -44.99 -6.28 -11.50
N PRO A 622 -46.05 -6.27 -10.66
CA PRO A 622 -47.42 -6.43 -11.14
C PRO A 622 -47.97 -5.12 -11.75
N ASP A 623 -48.81 -5.21 -12.78
CA ASP A 623 -49.59 -4.07 -13.27
C ASP A 623 -51.07 -4.31 -12.99
N TYR A 624 -51.63 -3.54 -12.06
CA TYR A 624 -53.05 -3.58 -11.68
C TYR A 624 -53.81 -2.35 -12.18
N SER A 625 -53.23 -1.58 -13.12
CA SER A 625 -53.79 -0.32 -13.59
C SER A 625 -54.14 0.65 -12.45
N ASN A 626 -53.33 0.66 -11.39
CA ASN A 626 -53.55 1.42 -10.16
C ASN A 626 -52.68 2.69 -10.06
N GLY A 627 -51.98 3.06 -11.13
CA GLY A 627 -51.09 4.22 -11.18
C GLY A 627 -49.65 3.95 -10.73
N SER A 628 -49.23 2.69 -10.65
CA SER A 628 -47.84 2.35 -10.29
C SER A 628 -46.82 2.91 -11.31
N ARG A 629 -45.60 3.19 -10.85
CA ARG A 629 -44.53 3.79 -11.66
C ARG A 629 -43.19 3.08 -11.42
N ILE A 630 -42.37 3.04 -12.46
CA ILE A 630 -40.97 2.58 -12.38
C ILE A 630 -40.11 3.70 -12.93
N MET A 631 -39.26 4.29 -12.10
CA MET A 631 -38.32 5.32 -12.51
C MET A 631 -36.96 4.69 -12.76
N ILE A 632 -36.35 5.03 -13.89
CA ILE A 632 -35.06 4.47 -14.29
C ILE A 632 -34.08 5.63 -14.50
N THR A 633 -32.89 5.55 -13.94
CA THR A 633 -31.80 6.43 -14.39
C THR A 633 -30.86 5.63 -15.29
N THR A 634 -30.51 6.17 -16.44
CA THR A 634 -29.60 5.50 -17.37
C THR A 634 -28.77 6.50 -18.17
N ARG A 635 -27.63 6.06 -18.66
CA ARG A 635 -26.76 6.82 -19.56
C ARG A 635 -27.04 6.52 -21.03
N LEU A 636 -27.87 5.51 -21.28
CA LEU A 636 -28.19 4.97 -22.61
C LEU A 636 -29.56 5.49 -23.06
N SER A 637 -29.57 6.44 -23.98
CA SER A 637 -30.81 7.02 -24.51
C SER A 637 -31.70 5.99 -25.20
N ASN A 638 -31.08 4.99 -25.84
CA ASN A 638 -31.77 3.96 -26.62
C ASN A 638 -32.44 2.92 -25.72
N LEU A 639 -31.93 2.73 -24.49
CA LEU A 639 -32.47 1.77 -23.54
C LEU A 639 -33.91 2.13 -23.14
N ALA A 640 -34.22 3.42 -23.03
CA ALA A 640 -35.58 3.90 -22.78
C ALA A 640 -36.57 3.45 -23.87
N TYR A 641 -36.15 3.49 -25.13
CA TYR A 641 -36.96 3.06 -26.27
C TYR A 641 -37.15 1.54 -26.29
N GLU A 642 -36.09 0.77 -26.03
CA GLU A 642 -36.14 -0.70 -25.94
C GLU A 642 -37.03 -1.20 -24.79
N MET A 643 -37.13 -0.43 -23.71
CA MET A 643 -38.07 -0.68 -22.61
C MET A 643 -39.53 -0.32 -22.95
N GLY A 644 -39.80 0.20 -24.16
CA GLY A 644 -41.13 0.60 -24.61
C GLY A 644 -41.59 1.97 -24.10
N CYS A 645 -40.68 2.83 -23.65
CA CYS A 645 -41.02 4.17 -23.14
C CYS A 645 -41.21 5.15 -24.29
N THR A 646 -42.29 5.93 -24.26
CA THR A 646 -42.58 6.97 -25.27
C THR A 646 -42.00 8.34 -24.92
N CYS A 647 -41.39 8.49 -23.74
CA CYS A 647 -40.88 9.76 -23.24
C CYS A 647 -39.74 9.57 -22.24
N SER A 648 -38.66 10.34 -22.38
CA SER A 648 -37.52 10.34 -21.46
C SER A 648 -37.16 11.76 -21.02
N PHE A 649 -36.84 11.95 -19.75
CA PHE A 649 -36.33 13.22 -19.23
C PHE A 649 -34.83 13.29 -19.45
N LYS A 650 -34.37 14.25 -20.25
CA LYS A 650 -32.95 14.43 -20.51
C LYS A 650 -32.37 15.44 -19.51
N VAL A 651 -31.30 15.05 -18.82
CA VAL A 651 -30.52 15.96 -17.98
C VAL A 651 -29.36 16.50 -18.81
N ASP A 652 -29.36 17.82 -19.03
CA ASP A 652 -28.35 18.53 -19.81
C ASP A 652 -27.25 19.14 -18.91
N PHE A 653 -26.21 19.70 -19.52
CA PHE A 653 -25.15 20.43 -18.81
C PHE A 653 -25.72 21.68 -18.14
N LEU A 654 -25.12 22.08 -17.03
CA LEU A 654 -25.44 23.34 -16.37
C LEU A 654 -25.00 24.50 -17.25
N ASP A 655 -25.84 25.54 -17.34
CA ASP A 655 -25.41 26.82 -17.87
C ASP A 655 -24.35 27.47 -16.96
N GLU A 656 -23.72 28.54 -17.42
CA GLU A 656 -22.64 29.20 -16.68
C GLU A 656 -23.09 29.71 -15.30
N GLY A 657 -24.33 30.19 -15.18
CA GLY A 657 -24.87 30.71 -13.92
C GLY A 657 -25.04 29.59 -12.89
N ASN A 658 -25.71 28.52 -13.28
CA ASN A 658 -25.92 27.34 -12.45
C ASN A 658 -24.61 26.61 -12.13
N SER A 659 -23.66 26.59 -13.07
CA SER A 659 -22.32 26.04 -12.86
C SER A 659 -21.58 26.81 -11.76
N TRP A 660 -21.63 28.14 -11.82
CA TRP A 660 -21.02 28.99 -10.81
C TRP A 660 -21.68 28.81 -9.44
N THR A 661 -23.01 28.76 -9.39
CA THR A 661 -23.75 28.51 -8.14
C THR A 661 -23.34 27.18 -7.50
N LEU A 662 -23.22 26.11 -8.28
CA LEU A 662 -22.78 24.81 -7.79
C LEU A 662 -21.31 24.82 -7.34
N PHE A 663 -20.43 25.48 -8.10
CA PHE A 663 -19.02 25.63 -7.76
C PHE A 663 -18.84 26.37 -6.44
N ARG A 664 -19.48 27.54 -6.32
CA ARG A 664 -19.43 28.38 -5.11
C ARG A 664 -19.89 27.58 -3.88
N LYS A 665 -21.01 26.87 -4.00
CA LYS A 665 -21.53 26.04 -2.90
C LYS A 665 -20.58 24.89 -2.53
N SER A 666 -19.87 24.32 -3.51
CA SER A 666 -18.90 23.24 -3.29
C SER A 666 -17.62 23.71 -2.60
N VAL A 667 -17.21 24.96 -2.83
CA VAL A 667 -15.99 25.54 -2.23
C VAL A 667 -16.26 26.17 -0.86
N PHE A 668 -17.32 26.98 -0.76
CA PHE A 668 -17.57 27.87 0.38
C PHE A 668 -18.75 27.41 1.26
N GLY A 669 -19.49 26.38 0.85
CA GLY A 669 -20.70 25.96 1.56
C GLY A 669 -21.77 27.05 1.53
N GLU A 670 -22.26 27.44 2.71
CA GLU A 670 -23.22 28.54 2.91
C GLU A 670 -22.54 29.92 3.12
N HIS A 671 -21.20 29.98 3.07
CA HIS A 671 -20.45 31.23 3.23
C HIS A 671 -20.32 32.01 1.90
N ASP A 672 -20.09 33.32 2.01
CA ASP A 672 -19.84 34.18 0.84
C ASP A 672 -18.45 33.94 0.23
N CYS A 673 -18.39 34.03 -1.10
CA CYS A 673 -17.14 33.94 -1.84
C CYS A 673 -16.38 35.28 -1.70
N PRO A 674 -15.08 35.28 -1.33
CA PRO A 674 -14.28 36.49 -1.34
C PRO A 674 -14.21 37.12 -2.74
N LEU A 675 -14.45 38.43 -2.83
CA LEU A 675 -14.52 39.19 -4.10
C LEU A 675 -13.27 39.00 -4.98
N GLU A 676 -12.10 38.80 -4.37
CA GLU A 676 -10.82 38.62 -5.07
C GLU A 676 -10.69 37.28 -5.79
N LEU A 677 -11.44 36.27 -5.36
CA LEU A 677 -11.43 34.91 -5.93
C LEU A 677 -12.63 34.65 -6.84
N GLU A 678 -13.64 35.52 -6.82
CA GLU A 678 -14.90 35.33 -7.55
C GLU A 678 -14.67 35.22 -9.06
N GLU A 679 -13.92 36.14 -9.67
CA GLU A 679 -13.66 36.12 -11.11
C GLU A 679 -12.82 34.90 -11.54
N LEU A 680 -11.87 34.50 -10.70
CA LEU A 680 -11.04 33.32 -10.94
C LEU A 680 -11.84 32.03 -10.79
N GLY A 681 -12.72 31.96 -9.79
CA GLY A 681 -13.66 30.87 -9.59
C GLY A 681 -14.66 30.75 -10.73
N LYS A 682 -15.24 31.85 -11.20
CA LYS A 682 -16.11 31.87 -12.39
C LYS A 682 -15.37 31.36 -13.63
N LYS A 683 -14.08 31.67 -13.76
CA LYS A 683 -13.25 31.17 -14.86
C LYS A 683 -13.01 29.66 -14.76
N ILE A 684 -12.58 29.16 -13.60
CA ILE A 684 -12.39 27.73 -13.33
C ILE A 684 -13.71 26.95 -13.54
N SER A 685 -14.83 27.50 -13.08
CA SER A 685 -16.16 26.93 -13.27
C SER A 685 -16.54 26.86 -14.76
N ARG A 686 -16.23 27.90 -15.55
CA ARG A 686 -16.43 27.87 -17.02
C ARG A 686 -15.54 26.81 -17.68
N ASP A 687 -14.31 26.65 -17.22
CA ASP A 687 -13.39 25.63 -17.74
C ASP A 687 -13.87 24.19 -17.44
N CYS A 688 -14.75 24.00 -16.45
CA CYS A 688 -15.43 22.73 -16.17
C CYS A 688 -16.60 22.43 -17.13
N LYS A 689 -16.94 23.36 -18.04
CA LYS A 689 -17.90 23.21 -19.15
C LYS A 689 -19.28 22.67 -18.73
N GLY A 690 -19.77 23.08 -17.56
CA GLY A 690 -21.13 22.78 -17.11
C GLY A 690 -21.37 21.35 -16.65
N LEU A 691 -20.33 20.53 -16.44
CA LEU A 691 -20.48 19.18 -15.88
C LEU A 691 -20.47 19.24 -14.34
N PRO A 692 -21.59 18.91 -13.65
CA PRO A 692 -21.69 19.02 -12.19
C PRO A 692 -20.59 18.28 -11.42
N LEU A 693 -20.22 17.07 -11.86
CA LEU A 693 -19.18 16.29 -11.19
C LEU A 693 -17.81 16.96 -11.26
N SER A 694 -17.41 17.49 -12.42
CA SER A 694 -16.15 18.22 -12.57
C SER A 694 -16.12 19.45 -11.68
N ILE A 695 -17.23 20.18 -11.63
CA ILE A 695 -17.40 21.37 -10.79
C ILE A 695 -17.22 21.03 -9.31
N VAL A 696 -17.86 19.96 -8.83
CA VAL A 696 -17.79 19.53 -7.43
C VAL A 696 -16.40 18.98 -7.08
N VAL A 697 -15.75 18.25 -7.99
CA VAL A 697 -14.40 17.71 -7.76
C VAL A 697 -13.36 18.83 -7.65
N VAL A 698 -13.37 19.78 -8.59
CA VAL A 698 -12.48 20.94 -8.55
C VAL A 698 -12.81 21.82 -7.34
N GLY A 699 -14.09 22.04 -7.06
CA GLY A 699 -14.55 22.80 -5.90
C GLY A 699 -14.14 22.16 -4.57
N GLY A 700 -14.30 20.86 -4.41
CA GLY A 700 -13.90 20.12 -3.20
C GLY A 700 -12.39 20.03 -3.00
N HIS A 701 -11.61 20.02 -4.09
CA HIS A 701 -10.16 20.14 -4.01
C HIS A 701 -9.75 21.53 -3.48
N LEU A 702 -10.39 22.59 -4.01
CA LEU A 702 -10.13 23.96 -3.58
C LEU A 702 -10.60 24.24 -2.15
N ALA A 703 -11.71 23.62 -1.71
CA ALA A 703 -12.23 23.73 -0.35
C ALA A 703 -11.25 23.22 0.72
N ASN A 704 -10.46 22.19 0.39
CA ASN A 704 -9.48 21.57 1.29
C ASN A 704 -8.05 22.13 1.14
N SER A 705 -7.88 23.16 0.31
CA SER A 705 -6.59 23.77 0.00
C SER A 705 -6.46 25.17 0.62
N THR A 706 -5.25 25.73 0.59
CA THR A 706 -5.06 27.13 0.97
C THR A 706 -5.82 28.02 -0.01
N GLN A 707 -6.76 28.82 0.51
CA GLN A 707 -7.62 29.71 -0.29
C GLN A 707 -6.87 30.98 -0.76
N THR A 708 -5.65 30.81 -1.27
CA THR A 708 -4.83 31.89 -1.80
C THR A 708 -5.02 32.03 -3.30
N ARG A 709 -4.96 33.27 -3.79
CA ARG A 709 -5.12 33.60 -5.21
C ARG A 709 -4.09 32.89 -6.10
N GLU A 710 -2.86 32.74 -5.62
CA GLU A 710 -1.75 32.07 -6.33
C GLU A 710 -2.01 30.59 -6.56
N HIS A 711 -2.58 29.89 -5.57
CA HIS A 711 -2.91 28.48 -5.67
C HIS A 711 -4.06 28.23 -6.67
N TRP A 712 -5.09 29.09 -6.64
CA TRP A 712 -6.19 29.04 -7.60
C TRP A 712 -5.72 29.34 -9.03
N GLN A 713 -4.77 30.27 -9.20
CA GLN A 713 -4.16 30.55 -10.50
C GLN A 713 -3.30 29.39 -11.01
N TYR A 714 -2.61 28.68 -10.11
CA TYR A 714 -1.87 27.48 -10.48
C TYR A 714 -2.81 26.37 -10.97
N ILE A 715 -3.94 26.15 -10.29
CA ILE A 715 -4.94 25.16 -10.70
C ILE A 715 -5.56 25.55 -12.05
N GLU A 716 -5.96 26.82 -12.21
CA GLU A 716 -6.49 27.35 -13.47
C GLU A 716 -5.52 27.14 -14.65
N LYS A 717 -4.22 27.37 -14.46
CA LYS A 717 -3.20 27.15 -15.50
C LYS A 717 -2.99 25.68 -15.86
N ASN A 718 -3.20 24.75 -14.91
CA ASN A 718 -2.90 23.32 -15.09
C ASN A 718 -4.12 22.44 -15.38
N LEU A 719 -5.33 23.02 -15.41
CA LEU A 719 -6.58 22.34 -15.78
C LEU A 719 -6.53 21.68 -17.18
N ASN A 720 -5.63 22.13 -18.07
CA ASN A 720 -5.46 21.62 -19.45
C ASN A 720 -4.76 20.25 -19.57
N SER A 721 -4.19 19.70 -18.49
CA SER A 721 -3.43 18.44 -18.52
C SER A 721 -4.30 17.17 -18.48
N VAL A 722 -5.58 17.30 -18.15
CA VAL A 722 -6.48 16.15 -17.98
C VAL A 722 -6.80 15.46 -19.32
N PRO A 723 -7.09 16.17 -20.43
CA PRO A 723 -7.35 15.54 -21.74
C PRO A 723 -6.17 14.73 -22.32
N CYS A 724 -4.93 15.23 -22.24
CA CYS A 724 -3.75 14.49 -22.73
C CYS A 724 -3.55 13.18 -21.97
N PHE A 725 -3.78 13.20 -20.65
CA PHE A 725 -3.72 12.04 -19.77
C PHE A 725 -4.83 11.03 -20.11
N LEU A 726 -6.08 11.49 -20.21
CA LEU A 726 -7.21 10.63 -20.57
C LEU A 726 -7.03 9.97 -21.94
N TYR A 727 -6.43 10.67 -22.90
CA TYR A 727 -6.24 10.18 -24.27
C TYR A 727 -5.34 8.94 -24.36
N LEU A 728 -4.51 8.69 -23.35
CA LEU A 728 -3.68 7.49 -23.29
C LEU A 728 -4.50 6.20 -23.13
N GLY A 729 -5.75 6.30 -22.65
CA GLY A 729 -6.64 5.14 -22.53
C GLY A 729 -7.01 4.49 -23.87
N ILE A 730 -6.89 5.21 -25.00
CA ILE A 730 -7.27 4.70 -26.33
C ILE A 730 -6.33 3.59 -26.85
N PHE A 731 -5.14 3.47 -26.27
CA PHE A 731 -4.14 2.46 -26.60
C PHE A 731 -4.34 1.19 -25.77
N SER A 732 -3.91 0.03 -26.27
CA SER A 732 -3.94 -1.25 -25.55
C SER A 732 -2.92 -1.31 -24.40
N GLU A 733 -3.14 -2.19 -23.42
CA GLU A 733 -2.16 -2.50 -22.34
C GLU A 733 -0.81 -2.93 -22.93
N ASP A 734 -0.83 -3.66 -24.05
CA ASP A 734 0.36 -4.18 -24.70
C ASP A 734 0.96 -3.24 -25.76
N ASP A 735 0.37 -2.07 -26.01
CA ASP A 735 0.80 -1.22 -27.11
C ASP A 735 2.13 -0.52 -26.83
N LEU A 736 3.07 -0.64 -27.78
CA LEU A 736 4.25 0.21 -27.83
C LEU A 736 3.90 1.48 -28.62
N ILE A 737 3.69 2.58 -27.90
CA ILE A 737 3.26 3.87 -28.43
C ILE A 737 4.49 4.70 -28.81
N SER A 738 4.56 5.18 -30.06
CA SER A 738 5.59 6.13 -30.47
C SER A 738 5.35 7.50 -29.83
N ALA A 739 6.34 8.05 -29.11
CA ALA A 739 6.18 9.34 -28.44
C ALA A 739 5.98 10.49 -29.44
N SER A 740 6.64 10.45 -30.60
CA SER A 740 6.43 11.44 -31.68
C SER A 740 5.00 11.39 -32.21
N THR A 741 4.45 10.19 -32.35
CA THR A 741 3.10 9.94 -32.85
C THR A 741 2.07 10.43 -31.83
N LEU A 742 2.26 10.12 -30.56
CA LEU A 742 1.40 10.57 -29.46
C LEU A 742 1.34 12.10 -29.35
N VAL A 743 2.49 12.77 -29.45
CA VAL A 743 2.55 14.24 -29.43
C VAL A 743 1.83 14.84 -30.64
N LYS A 744 2.05 14.29 -31.84
CA LYS A 744 1.33 14.74 -33.05
C LYS A 744 -0.19 14.59 -32.92
N LEU A 745 -0.66 13.50 -32.31
CA LEU A 745 -2.08 13.28 -32.03
C LEU A 745 -2.63 14.31 -31.04
N TRP A 746 -1.88 14.65 -29.98
CA TRP A 746 -2.30 15.68 -29.04
C TRP A 746 -2.32 17.09 -29.65
N VAL A 747 -1.40 17.38 -30.57
CA VAL A 747 -1.39 18.62 -31.34
C VAL A 747 -2.60 18.67 -32.30
N ALA A 748 -2.86 17.60 -33.05
CA ALA A 748 -3.99 17.51 -33.98
C ALA A 748 -5.35 17.62 -33.26
N GLU A 749 -5.44 17.08 -32.04
CA GLU A 749 -6.62 17.20 -31.19
C GLU A 749 -6.76 18.55 -30.47
N GLY A 750 -5.74 19.40 -30.56
CA GLY A 750 -5.70 20.72 -29.91
C GLY A 750 -5.62 20.64 -28.38
N PHE A 751 -5.09 19.56 -27.84
CA PHE A 751 -4.91 19.40 -26.38
C PHE A 751 -3.73 20.21 -25.84
N LEU A 752 -2.78 20.55 -26.71
CA LEU A 752 -1.62 21.37 -26.37
C LEU A 752 -1.87 22.81 -26.84
N LYS A 753 -1.59 23.78 -25.96
CA LYS A 753 -1.55 25.22 -26.32
C LYS A 753 -0.08 25.68 -26.39
N PRO A 754 0.26 26.62 -27.28
CA PRO A 754 1.60 27.17 -27.35
C PRO A 754 1.93 27.92 -26.05
N ILE A 755 3.07 27.58 -25.46
CA ILE A 755 3.69 28.33 -24.37
C ILE A 755 4.69 29.28 -25.05
N SER A 756 4.69 30.56 -24.68
CA SER A 756 5.59 31.56 -25.25
C SER A 756 7.02 31.03 -25.24
N ASP A 757 7.62 30.90 -26.43
CA ASP A 757 8.99 30.48 -26.73
C ASP A 757 9.24 28.97 -27.02
N LYS A 758 8.23 28.10 -27.05
CA LYS A 758 8.39 26.67 -27.41
C LYS A 758 7.44 26.21 -28.52
N THR A 759 7.89 25.27 -29.35
CA THR A 759 7.03 24.58 -30.33
C THR A 759 6.04 23.66 -29.61
N MET A 760 4.88 23.37 -30.23
CA MET A 760 3.87 22.49 -29.64
C MET A 760 4.40 21.06 -29.43
N GLU A 761 5.32 20.63 -30.29
CA GLU A 761 6.01 19.35 -30.17
C GLU A 761 6.92 19.30 -28.94
N ALA A 762 7.66 20.38 -28.66
CA ALA A 762 8.50 20.48 -27.47
C ALA A 762 7.67 20.48 -26.19
N ALA A 763 6.51 21.17 -26.20
CA ALA A 763 5.56 21.16 -25.08
C ALA A 763 4.96 19.77 -24.84
N GLY A 764 4.63 19.04 -25.92
CA GLY A 764 4.16 17.66 -25.85
C GLY A 764 5.22 16.69 -25.31
N GLU A 765 6.48 16.82 -25.75
CA GLU A 765 7.58 15.99 -25.24
C GLU A 765 7.88 16.26 -23.75
N GLU A 766 7.79 17.51 -23.31
CA GLU A 766 7.92 17.89 -21.90
C GLU A 766 6.80 17.28 -21.05
N TYR A 767 5.57 17.25 -21.59
CA TYR A 767 4.43 16.63 -20.92
C TYR A 767 4.56 15.10 -20.82
N ILE A 768 5.05 14.41 -21.86
CA ILE A 768 5.34 12.95 -21.76
C ILE A 768 6.41 12.70 -20.69
N LYS A 769 7.47 13.53 -20.64
CA LYS A 769 8.50 13.42 -19.60
C LYS A 769 7.90 13.61 -18.20
N ASP A 770 6.93 14.50 -18.03
CA ASP A 770 6.21 14.67 -16.75
C ASP A 770 5.37 13.45 -16.39
N LEU A 771 4.61 12.87 -17.33
CA LEU A 771 3.86 11.64 -17.12
C LEU A 771 4.76 10.44 -16.74
N VAL A 772 5.95 10.36 -17.34
CA VAL A 772 6.98 9.37 -16.99
C VAL A 772 7.55 9.61 -15.59
N ARG A 773 7.86 10.86 -15.22
CA ARG A 773 8.30 11.22 -13.86
C ARG A 773 7.26 10.85 -12.81
N ARG A 774 5.97 10.98 -13.15
CA ARG A 774 4.83 10.60 -12.30
C ARG A 774 4.49 9.11 -12.35
N ASN A 775 5.22 8.30 -13.12
CA ASN A 775 5.00 6.86 -13.32
C ASN A 775 3.65 6.49 -13.94
N LEU A 776 3.04 7.43 -14.65
CA LEU A 776 1.79 7.23 -15.36
C LEU A 776 2.02 6.57 -16.73
N VAL A 777 3.22 6.76 -17.29
CA VAL A 777 3.67 6.17 -18.56
C VAL A 777 5.05 5.52 -18.36
N LEU A 778 5.25 4.35 -18.93
CA LEU A 778 6.48 3.56 -18.88
C LEU A 778 7.30 3.77 -20.17
N VAL A 779 8.60 4.00 -20.05
CA VAL A 779 9.49 4.13 -21.22
C VAL A 779 9.94 2.75 -21.68
N GLN A 780 9.88 2.50 -22.99
CA GLN A 780 10.28 1.22 -23.61
C GLN A 780 11.53 1.37 -24.48
N GLU A 781 11.62 2.46 -25.25
CA GLU A 781 12.80 2.76 -26.08
C GLU A 781 13.13 4.26 -26.01
N LEU A 782 14.42 4.59 -25.95
CA LEU A 782 14.95 5.96 -26.09
C LEU A 782 15.56 6.15 -27.48
N ARG A 783 15.61 7.40 -27.96
CA ARG A 783 16.36 7.81 -29.14
C ARG A 783 17.82 8.10 -28.76
N TYR A 784 18.70 8.20 -29.75
CA TYR A 784 20.13 8.50 -29.55
C TYR A 784 20.39 9.86 -28.85
N ASP A 785 19.44 10.78 -28.87
CA ASP A 785 19.48 12.09 -28.21
C ASP A 785 18.96 12.07 -26.76
N GLY A 786 18.59 10.90 -26.22
CA GLY A 786 18.04 10.74 -24.88
C GLY A 786 16.54 11.04 -24.75
N ASN A 787 15.86 11.42 -25.83
CA ASN A 787 14.40 11.62 -25.83
C ASN A 787 13.65 10.29 -25.98
N ILE A 788 12.39 10.25 -25.53
CA ILE A 788 11.57 9.04 -25.57
C ILE A 788 11.25 8.71 -27.03
N LYS A 789 11.57 7.48 -27.44
CA LYS A 789 11.23 6.95 -28.76
C LYS A 789 9.90 6.22 -28.71
N ARG A 790 9.75 5.30 -27.74
CA ARG A 790 8.52 4.53 -27.52
C ARG A 790 8.22 4.40 -26.03
N CYS A 791 6.93 4.44 -25.70
CA CYS A 791 6.41 4.31 -24.34
C CYS A 791 5.20 3.38 -24.30
N ARG A 792 4.85 2.89 -23.12
CA ARG A 792 3.68 2.04 -22.85
C ARG A 792 2.93 2.63 -21.64
N ILE A 793 1.61 2.56 -21.63
CA ILE A 793 0.85 2.97 -20.45
C ILE A 793 0.76 1.82 -19.43
N HIS A 794 0.81 2.13 -18.14
CA HIS A 794 0.64 1.12 -17.09
C HIS A 794 -0.83 0.69 -17.00
N ASP A 795 -1.13 -0.60 -16.85
CA ASP A 795 -2.49 -1.16 -16.89
C ASP A 795 -3.47 -0.45 -15.94
N LEU A 796 -3.09 -0.22 -14.67
CA LEU A 796 -3.90 0.54 -13.71
C LEU A 796 -4.16 2.01 -14.11
N VAL A 797 -3.19 2.63 -14.80
CA VAL A 797 -3.30 4.02 -15.28
C VAL A 797 -4.13 4.05 -16.54
N ARG A 798 -4.01 3.05 -17.40
CA ARG A 798 -4.88 2.84 -18.56
C ARG A 798 -6.30 2.58 -18.10
N ASP A 799 -6.53 1.73 -17.12
CA ASP A 799 -7.84 1.45 -16.53
C ASP A 799 -8.43 2.72 -15.92
N LEU A 800 -7.62 3.53 -15.26
CA LEU A 800 -8.05 4.82 -14.74
C LEU A 800 -8.39 5.80 -15.88
N CYS A 801 -7.52 5.94 -16.88
CA CYS A 801 -7.76 6.78 -18.06
C CYS A 801 -8.96 6.30 -18.85
N MET A 802 -9.16 4.99 -19.00
CA MET A 802 -10.31 4.35 -19.65
C MET A 802 -11.56 4.60 -18.84
N LYS A 803 -11.52 4.40 -17.52
CA LYS A 803 -12.67 4.62 -16.64
C LYS A 803 -13.07 6.08 -16.59
N GLU A 804 -12.13 7.01 -16.55
CA GLU A 804 -12.40 8.44 -16.60
C GLU A 804 -12.77 8.91 -18.03
N ALA A 805 -12.12 8.40 -19.08
CA ALA A 805 -12.47 8.69 -20.48
C ALA A 805 -13.83 8.12 -20.88
N GLU A 806 -14.23 6.96 -20.34
CA GLU A 806 -15.52 6.31 -20.56
C GLU A 806 -16.64 7.03 -19.78
N LYS A 807 -16.34 7.52 -18.56
CA LYS A 807 -17.21 8.44 -17.80
C LYS A 807 -17.45 9.76 -18.57
N ASP A 808 -16.42 10.27 -19.23
CA ASP A 808 -16.40 11.56 -19.94
C ASP A 808 -16.65 11.46 -21.46
N ARG A 809 -16.97 10.26 -21.98
CA ARG A 809 -17.13 9.98 -23.43
C ARG A 809 -16.02 10.59 -24.29
N PHE A 810 -14.81 10.54 -23.76
CA PHE A 810 -13.64 11.24 -24.27
C PHE A 810 -13.12 10.64 -25.59
N PHE A 811 -13.26 9.31 -25.78
CA PHE A 811 -13.11 8.59 -27.06
C PHE A 811 -13.99 7.32 -27.05
N LEU A 812 -14.23 6.72 -28.22
CA LEU A 812 -14.96 5.46 -28.40
C LEU A 812 -13.99 4.31 -28.74
N LEU A 813 -14.03 3.20 -28.01
CA LEU A 813 -13.21 2.02 -28.31
C LEU A 813 -14.07 0.88 -28.91
N ALA A 814 -13.72 0.39 -30.09
CA ALA A 814 -14.47 -0.67 -30.79
C ALA A 814 -13.64 -1.94 -31.03
N ALA A 815 -14.25 -3.11 -30.85
CA ALA A 815 -13.62 -4.42 -31.06
C ALA A 815 -14.08 -5.03 -32.40
N THR A 816 -13.13 -5.59 -33.17
CA THR A 816 -13.37 -6.05 -34.56
C THR A 816 -14.33 -7.23 -34.74
N ASN A 817 -14.80 -7.88 -33.66
CA ASN A 817 -15.63 -9.10 -33.74
C ASN A 817 -17.06 -8.93 -33.19
N SER A 818 -17.52 -7.70 -32.91
CA SER A 818 -18.93 -7.47 -32.60
C SER A 818 -19.72 -7.35 -33.92
N PRO A 819 -20.89 -8.00 -34.08
CA PRO A 819 -21.75 -7.76 -35.24
C PRO A 819 -22.21 -6.29 -35.22
N ASN A 820 -21.48 -5.47 -35.98
CA ASN A 820 -21.69 -4.05 -36.15
C ASN A 820 -23.06 -3.76 -36.77
N THR A 821 -24.06 -3.49 -35.94
CA THR A 821 -25.30 -2.82 -36.37
C THR A 821 -25.75 -1.85 -35.28
N GLY A 822 -25.27 -0.59 -35.34
CA GLY A 822 -25.86 0.51 -34.55
C GLY A 822 -24.92 1.45 -33.78
N GLN A 823 -23.59 1.27 -33.82
CA GLN A 823 -22.70 2.30 -33.26
C GLN A 823 -22.79 3.59 -34.10
N ASN A 824 -23.01 4.74 -33.46
CA ASN A 824 -23.03 6.05 -34.11
C ASN A 824 -21.60 6.51 -34.47
N TRP A 825 -20.95 5.80 -35.40
CA TRP A 825 -19.61 6.12 -35.92
C TRP A 825 -19.55 7.55 -36.46
N HIS A 826 -20.66 8.02 -37.01
CA HIS A 826 -20.80 9.31 -37.68
C HIS A 826 -20.76 10.50 -36.72
N THR A 827 -20.95 10.32 -35.40
CA THR A 827 -21.05 11.43 -34.42
C THR A 827 -19.89 11.49 -33.43
N GLN A 828 -18.94 10.55 -33.48
CA GLN A 828 -17.82 10.47 -32.54
C GLN A 828 -16.59 11.21 -33.07
N ARG A 829 -15.96 12.01 -32.20
CA ARG A 829 -14.78 12.81 -32.56
C ARG A 829 -13.46 12.03 -32.46
N ARG A 830 -13.36 11.01 -31.62
CA ARG A 830 -12.14 10.23 -31.34
C ARG A 830 -12.48 8.76 -31.22
N ILE A 831 -11.86 7.91 -32.04
CA ILE A 831 -12.23 6.49 -32.16
C ILE A 831 -10.97 5.62 -32.13
N GLY A 832 -10.95 4.63 -31.25
CA GLY A 832 -9.91 3.59 -31.16
C GLY A 832 -10.47 2.23 -31.57
N ILE A 833 -9.73 1.44 -32.34
CA ILE A 833 -10.13 0.11 -32.78
C ILE A 833 -9.14 -0.93 -32.22
N LEU A 834 -9.64 -1.85 -31.39
CA LEU A 834 -8.90 -2.98 -30.82
C LEU A 834 -9.09 -4.23 -31.68
N ARG A 835 -7.98 -4.81 -32.15
CA ARG A 835 -7.96 -6.08 -32.89
C ARG A 835 -7.48 -7.22 -31.98
N ARG A 836 -8.22 -8.34 -31.93
CA ARG A 836 -7.73 -9.59 -31.30
C ARG A 836 -6.92 -10.41 -32.31
N GLU A 837 -5.85 -11.05 -31.86
CA GLU A 837 -4.74 -11.70 -32.61
C GLU A 837 -5.12 -12.85 -33.59
N SER A 838 -6.39 -13.04 -33.95
CA SER A 838 -6.84 -14.19 -34.76
C SER A 838 -7.79 -13.85 -35.91
N SER A 839 -7.68 -12.67 -36.52
CA SER A 839 -8.59 -12.24 -37.60
C SER A 839 -7.90 -12.04 -38.96
N SER A 840 -8.44 -12.67 -40.00
CA SER A 840 -8.01 -12.70 -41.41
C SER A 840 -8.10 -11.35 -42.15
N GLU A 841 -7.72 -11.31 -43.45
CA GLU A 841 -7.88 -10.18 -44.39
C GLU A 841 -9.29 -9.53 -44.41
N ARG A 842 -10.34 -10.23 -43.95
CA ARG A 842 -11.69 -9.67 -43.77
C ARG A 842 -11.73 -8.46 -42.83
N SER A 843 -10.93 -8.44 -41.76
CA SER A 843 -10.95 -7.35 -40.78
C SER A 843 -10.37 -6.04 -41.30
N THR A 844 -9.50 -6.07 -42.32
CA THR A 844 -8.91 -4.85 -42.89
C THR A 844 -9.93 -4.07 -43.74
N ARG A 845 -10.86 -4.76 -44.42
CA ARG A 845 -11.97 -4.13 -45.17
C ARG A 845 -13.04 -3.54 -44.24
N GLU A 846 -13.31 -4.17 -43.10
CA GLU A 846 -14.26 -3.66 -42.09
C GLU A 846 -13.74 -2.38 -41.44
N VAL A 847 -12.46 -2.32 -41.08
CA VAL A 847 -11.81 -1.10 -40.58
C VAL A 847 -11.87 0.03 -41.62
N HIS A 848 -11.64 -0.27 -42.90
CA HIS A 848 -11.71 0.72 -43.98
C HIS A 848 -13.14 1.26 -44.20
N ASN A 849 -14.15 0.39 -44.11
CA ASN A 849 -15.56 0.79 -44.20
C ASN A 849 -16.00 1.60 -42.97
N MET A 850 -15.55 1.22 -41.77
CA MET A 850 -15.78 1.98 -40.53
C MET A 850 -15.15 3.38 -40.62
N ALA A 851 -13.90 3.47 -41.09
CA ALA A 851 -13.20 4.75 -41.30
C ALA A 851 -13.94 5.66 -42.29
N ARG A 852 -14.43 5.11 -43.41
CA ARG A 852 -15.24 5.87 -44.39
C ARG A 852 -16.59 6.35 -43.83
N SER A 853 -17.14 5.66 -42.83
CA SER A 853 -18.40 6.03 -42.20
C SER A 853 -18.26 7.05 -41.06
N ALA A 854 -17.06 7.25 -40.51
CA ALA A 854 -16.79 8.12 -39.37
C ALA A 854 -16.54 9.59 -39.79
N THR A 855 -17.51 10.20 -40.47
CA THR A 855 -17.36 11.52 -41.15
C THR A 855 -17.10 12.73 -40.23
N LEU A 856 -17.30 12.61 -38.90
CA LEU A 856 -17.02 13.66 -37.91
C LEU A 856 -15.83 13.33 -36.98
N ALA A 857 -15.14 12.21 -37.20
CA ALA A 857 -13.98 11.81 -36.41
C ALA A 857 -12.75 12.62 -36.81
N ARG A 858 -12.12 13.29 -35.83
CA ARG A 858 -10.84 13.98 -35.98
C ARG A 858 -9.64 13.05 -35.82
N SER A 859 -9.78 12.01 -34.98
CA SER A 859 -8.78 10.98 -34.82
C SER A 859 -9.39 9.58 -34.87
N LEU A 860 -8.78 8.73 -35.69
CA LEU A 860 -9.07 7.30 -35.77
C LEU A 860 -7.77 6.52 -35.60
N ILE A 861 -7.69 5.72 -34.54
CA ILE A 861 -6.52 4.92 -34.18
C ILE A 861 -6.87 3.45 -34.35
N CYS A 862 -6.24 2.77 -35.31
CA CYS A 862 -6.41 1.33 -35.50
C CYS A 862 -5.11 0.59 -35.20
N ASN A 863 -5.19 -0.42 -34.33
CA ASN A 863 -4.06 -1.26 -33.97
C ASN A 863 -3.97 -2.48 -34.88
N VAL A 864 -2.95 -2.54 -35.74
CA VAL A 864 -2.72 -3.64 -36.69
C VAL A 864 -1.36 -4.25 -36.39
N GLY A 865 -1.34 -5.51 -35.92
CA GLY A 865 -0.16 -6.32 -35.58
C GLY A 865 1.19 -5.75 -36.03
N GLY A 866 1.79 -4.91 -35.19
CA GLY A 866 3.11 -4.30 -35.39
C GLY A 866 3.16 -2.81 -35.79
N GLY A 867 2.02 -2.13 -36.01
CA GLY A 867 1.99 -0.70 -36.30
C GLY A 867 0.62 -0.02 -36.14
N ILE A 868 0.64 1.27 -35.80
CA ILE A 868 -0.55 2.14 -35.73
C ILE A 868 -0.85 2.64 -37.15
N ILE A 869 -2.04 2.35 -37.67
CA ILE A 869 -2.51 2.97 -38.92
C ILE A 869 -3.31 4.22 -38.54
N GLU A 870 -2.82 5.38 -38.97
CA GLU A 870 -3.45 6.68 -38.79
C GLU A 870 -4.36 7.00 -39.98
N LEU A 871 -5.61 7.37 -39.72
CA LEU A 871 -6.47 8.06 -40.69
C LEU A 871 -6.91 9.36 -40.04
N ILE A 872 -6.24 10.45 -40.43
CA ILE A 872 -6.60 11.82 -40.07
C ILE A 872 -7.44 12.35 -41.23
N SER A 873 -8.61 12.94 -40.96
CA SER A 873 -9.42 13.62 -41.97
C SER A 873 -8.81 14.96 -42.37
#